data_AF-A0A2I4HLB2-F1
#
_entry.id   AF-A0A2I4HLB2-F1
#
_cell.length_a   1.000
_cell.length_b   1.000
_cell.length_c   1.000
_cell.angle_alpha   90.00
_cell.angle_beta   90.00
_cell.angle_gamma   90.00
#
_symmetry.space_group_name_H-M   'P 1'
#
loop_
_entity.id
_entity.type
_entity.pdbx_description
1 polymer ?
#
loop_
_entity_poly.entity_id
_entity_poly.type
_entity_poly.pdbx_seq_one_letter_code
_entity_poly.pdbx_strand_id
1 'polypeptide(L)'
;MSNLVSLPEAAFSSNSSKEATALLTWKNSLPNESQSHLSSWTTSVSSSNLNQIRNPCKNWLGISCNFAESVIRINLTNSSLQGMLHEFSFWSFPNLVYVDLSMNALFGTIPPQISYLSKLKYLELSFNKFSGKIPPEIGLLTNLEVLHLARNKLNGSIPKEIGCLSFLTDLALFKNHLDGSIPSSLSNLSNLVNLFLYENELSGSIPAQMGNLSNLVKLFINTNHLTGPIPPTFGNLKKLTTMYMFGNLLFGHIPTNIGSLKSLEKLSLFGNNLSGLIPTSLGDLENLTLLHLSGNNLFGPIPPELGNLSSINDLQLSENQLHGPFPTSFANLSNLKSLFLRDNDLSGPIPQGIGDLINLVTLQLDTNQFIGHLPKNICHSGLLENFSASNNHLVGQIPKSFKNCTSLVRVHLEGNQFVGDISDDFGVYPNLTFIDLSHNGFYGKISSNWAECHQLQTLLISRNNITGSIPPEIGNWTQLGELDLSSNRIVGMIPKELGRLISLVRLRMNDNQISGDIPLEFGLLTNLEYLDLSTNKLNKSIPSNFGDFMKLNYLNLSHNNFSEGLPLHLLSLFHITKLDISYNSLNGEIPAEISKMESLEILNLSHNNLSGFIPKAFEEMRGLLYIDISYNELQGPIPNCKAFLYDPVRTLQGNKGLCGNVTGLQPCNSSMIHKYSSRKGHKVVFLVLFLGVPLVLLSFFGFFVFMRRRKKDRESKQSKIQDEVFLFESRFDGRALFEDIIRVTNGFDAIYCIGKGGHGTVYKANLPSGAIIAVKKFNQPLCATEKRFDKALLNEIRVLTEVRHRNIVKLYGFCSNAQHSFLVCQYLERGSLALILGNEDAAKILDWSKRLNIVKGVAYALSYMHHDCSPPIIHRDISSSNILLDSQFQAHVSDFGTAKILKPDSSNWTSFAGTYGYVAPELAYTMKVTEKCDVYSFGVLAIEIIKGKHPGDFISSLLATSAKENTQVKDVWDQRLPFPTLQVENELKTIVKLALECLNVNPQSRPTMHMISQALSTNIAHS
;
A
#
# COMPACT_ATOMS: atom_id res chain seq x y z
N MET A 1 5.91 -51.80 -84.57
CA MET A 1 5.46 -50.44 -84.93
C MET A 1 4.45 -50.06 -83.86
N SER A 2 4.60 -49.03 -83.02
CA SER A 2 5.35 -47.78 -83.12
C SER A 2 5.37 -47.09 -81.74
N ASN A 3 6.58 -46.73 -81.31
CA ASN A 3 7.03 -45.52 -80.60
C ASN A 3 6.26 -44.93 -79.40
N LEU A 4 6.93 -44.99 -78.23
CA LEU A 4 7.40 -43.88 -77.37
C LEU A 4 6.56 -42.60 -77.27
N VAL A 5 6.10 -42.32 -76.05
CA VAL A 5 6.24 -40.99 -75.42
C VAL A 5 6.84 -41.18 -74.03
N SER A 6 7.96 -40.50 -73.82
CA SER A 6 8.79 -40.45 -72.63
C SER A 6 8.11 -39.72 -71.46
N LEU A 7 8.16 -40.34 -70.27
CA LEU A 7 8.05 -39.62 -69.01
C LEU A 7 9.29 -38.71 -68.86
N PRO A 8 9.14 -37.42 -68.51
CA PRO A 8 10.30 -36.62 -68.14
C PRO A 8 10.84 -37.14 -66.80
N GLU A 9 12.13 -37.46 -66.78
CA GLU A 9 12.92 -37.60 -65.56
C GLU A 9 12.74 -36.35 -64.69
N ALA A 10 11.89 -36.44 -63.67
CA ALA A 10 11.87 -35.45 -62.60
C ALA A 10 13.14 -35.70 -61.76
N ALA A 11 14.13 -34.83 -61.96
CA ALA A 11 15.36 -34.77 -61.19
C ALA A 11 15.07 -34.92 -59.68
N PHE A 12 15.72 -35.90 -59.04
CA PHE A 12 15.82 -35.99 -57.59
C PHE A 12 16.46 -34.69 -57.06
N SER A 13 15.66 -33.72 -56.62
CA SER A 13 16.17 -32.67 -55.75
C SER A 13 16.37 -33.27 -54.36
N SER A 14 17.60 -33.24 -53.87
CA SER A 14 17.92 -33.73 -52.52
C SER A 14 17.04 -33.01 -51.49
N ASN A 15 16.58 -33.71 -50.45
CA ASN A 15 15.79 -33.12 -49.34
C ASN A 15 16.46 -31.83 -48.80
N SER A 16 17.80 -31.83 -48.77
CA SER A 16 18.66 -30.68 -48.46
C SER A 16 18.32 -29.40 -49.23
N SER A 17 18.00 -29.49 -50.52
CA SER A 17 17.68 -28.33 -51.38
C SER A 17 16.32 -27.70 -51.03
N LYS A 18 15.34 -28.50 -50.61
CA LYS A 18 14.03 -28.02 -50.15
C LYS A 18 14.13 -27.35 -48.79
N GLU A 19 14.85 -27.97 -47.85
CA GLU A 19 15.13 -27.43 -46.51
C GLU A 19 15.90 -26.10 -46.59
N ALA A 20 16.93 -26.01 -47.43
CA ALA A 20 17.66 -24.75 -47.65
C ALA A 20 16.76 -23.64 -48.19
N THR A 21 15.88 -23.98 -49.14
CA THR A 21 14.95 -23.00 -49.72
C THR A 21 13.96 -22.50 -48.66
N ALA A 22 13.42 -23.38 -47.82
CA ALA A 22 12.53 -23.02 -46.72
C ALA A 22 13.19 -22.08 -45.69
N LEU A 23 14.44 -22.37 -45.29
CA LEU A 23 15.21 -21.54 -44.37
C LEU A 23 15.50 -20.14 -44.96
N LEU A 24 15.86 -20.06 -46.25
CA LEU A 24 16.11 -18.78 -46.92
C LEU A 24 14.81 -17.97 -47.07
N THR A 25 13.69 -18.61 -47.39
CA THR A 25 12.39 -17.95 -47.43
C THR A 25 12.05 -17.34 -46.07
N TRP A 26 12.24 -18.08 -44.98
CA TRP A 26 12.02 -17.53 -43.64
C TRP A 26 12.97 -16.39 -43.33
N LYS A 27 14.28 -16.52 -43.59
CA LYS A 27 15.26 -15.43 -43.43
C LYS A 27 14.81 -14.16 -44.16
N ASN A 28 14.38 -14.28 -45.42
CA ASN A 28 13.95 -13.15 -46.23
C ASN A 28 12.67 -12.48 -45.70
N SER A 29 11.86 -13.18 -44.90
CA SER A 29 10.69 -12.61 -44.21
C SER A 29 11.05 -11.78 -42.96
N LEU A 30 12.27 -11.94 -42.43
CA LEU A 30 12.72 -11.22 -41.24
C LEU A 30 13.19 -9.80 -41.58
N PRO A 31 13.19 -8.84 -40.63
CA PRO A 31 13.77 -7.52 -40.83
C PRO A 31 15.27 -7.59 -41.17
N ASN A 32 15.77 -6.59 -41.89
CA ASN A 32 17.17 -6.53 -42.37
C ASN A 32 18.21 -6.73 -41.26
N GLU A 33 17.97 -6.19 -40.06
CA GLU A 33 18.83 -6.40 -38.90
C GLU A 33 18.97 -7.90 -38.56
N SER A 34 17.85 -8.61 -38.48
CA SER A 34 17.84 -10.07 -38.23
C SER A 34 18.42 -10.87 -39.38
N GLN A 35 18.22 -10.45 -40.63
CA GLN A 35 18.87 -11.07 -41.78
C GLN A 35 20.40 -10.98 -41.70
N SER A 36 20.93 -9.86 -41.20
CA SER A 36 22.37 -9.65 -41.03
C SER A 36 22.99 -10.60 -40.00
N HIS A 37 22.23 -10.95 -38.95
CA HIS A 37 22.64 -11.95 -37.95
C HIS A 37 22.66 -13.37 -38.51
N LEU A 38 21.94 -13.63 -39.61
CA LEU A 38 21.96 -14.90 -40.35
C LEU A 38 22.82 -14.82 -41.63
N SER A 39 23.91 -14.04 -41.61
CA SER A 39 24.75 -13.77 -42.79
C SER A 39 25.33 -15.02 -43.46
N SER A 40 25.57 -16.10 -42.71
CA SER A 40 26.04 -17.39 -43.25
C SER A 40 25.02 -18.13 -44.11
N TRP A 41 23.73 -17.79 -44.02
CA TRP A 41 22.67 -18.38 -44.83
C TRP A 41 22.65 -17.71 -46.20
N THR A 42 23.52 -18.15 -47.10
CA THR A 42 23.72 -17.55 -48.43
C THR A 42 23.36 -18.48 -49.57
N THR A 43 23.09 -17.85 -50.72
CA THR A 43 22.96 -18.51 -52.03
C THR A 43 24.28 -18.52 -52.81
N SER A 44 25.36 -17.89 -52.31
CA SER A 44 26.56 -17.58 -53.11
C SER A 44 27.57 -18.72 -53.23
N VAL A 45 28.10 -18.82 -54.45
CA VAL A 45 29.02 -19.83 -54.98
C VAL A 45 30.43 -19.26 -55.00
N SER A 46 31.43 -20.04 -54.57
CA SER A 46 32.80 -19.88 -55.06
C SER A 46 33.21 -21.16 -55.80
N SER A 47 33.49 -21.01 -57.10
CA SER A 47 33.99 -22.00 -58.08
C SER A 47 33.06 -23.13 -58.59
N SER A 48 32.68 -22.99 -59.87
CA SER A 48 32.54 -24.00 -60.93
C SER A 48 32.09 -25.44 -60.60
N ASN A 49 30.87 -25.63 -60.08
CA ASN A 49 30.05 -26.83 -60.36
C ASN A 49 28.57 -26.59 -59.98
N LEU A 50 27.67 -26.63 -60.99
CA LEU A 50 26.27 -26.22 -60.88
C LEU A 50 25.31 -27.21 -60.19
N ASN A 51 25.78 -28.42 -59.81
CA ASN A 51 24.95 -29.46 -59.20
C ASN A 51 25.25 -29.72 -57.72
N GLN A 52 26.03 -28.85 -57.08
CA GLN A 52 26.30 -28.88 -55.65
C GLN A 52 25.97 -27.49 -55.07
N ILE A 53 25.37 -27.47 -53.87
CA ILE A 53 25.37 -26.31 -52.94
C ILE A 53 24.12 -25.39 -52.97
N ARG A 54 22.98 -25.97 -52.57
CA ARG A 54 22.06 -25.36 -51.59
C ARG A 54 22.02 -26.27 -50.36
N ASN A 55 23.16 -26.49 -49.71
CA ASN A 55 23.23 -27.41 -48.59
C ASN A 55 23.34 -26.60 -47.28
N PRO A 56 22.27 -26.54 -46.48
CA PRO A 56 22.26 -25.79 -45.23
C PRO A 56 23.12 -26.48 -44.15
N CYS A 57 23.57 -27.71 -44.39
CA CYS A 57 24.42 -28.49 -43.49
C CYS A 57 25.90 -28.09 -43.57
N LYS A 58 26.29 -27.21 -44.50
CA LYS A 58 27.67 -26.72 -44.65
C LYS A 58 27.75 -25.25 -44.23
N ASN A 59 28.19 -25.02 -42.99
CA ASN A 59 28.54 -23.71 -42.42
C ASN A 59 27.39 -22.72 -42.15
N TRP A 60 26.12 -23.12 -42.26
CA TRP A 60 25.03 -22.24 -41.84
C TRP A 60 24.92 -22.21 -40.32
N LEU A 61 24.90 -20.98 -39.77
CA LEU A 61 24.77 -20.74 -38.35
C LEU A 61 23.53 -21.47 -37.81
N GLY A 62 23.73 -22.23 -36.74
CA GLY A 62 22.64 -22.88 -36.01
C GLY A 62 22.05 -24.13 -36.66
N ILE A 63 22.52 -24.56 -37.84
CA ILE A 63 21.99 -25.73 -38.54
C ILE A 63 22.87 -26.96 -38.29
N SER A 64 22.25 -28.10 -37.97
CA SER A 64 22.93 -29.40 -37.98
C SER A 64 22.07 -30.45 -38.69
N CYS A 65 22.74 -31.38 -39.36
CA CYS A 65 22.10 -32.38 -40.21
C CYS A 65 22.53 -33.80 -39.89
N ASN A 66 21.75 -34.77 -40.35
CA ASN A 66 22.13 -36.18 -40.31
C ASN A 66 23.11 -36.55 -41.45
N PHE A 67 23.53 -37.81 -41.48
CA PHE A 67 24.42 -38.35 -42.53
C PHE A 67 23.84 -38.27 -43.96
N ALA A 68 22.53 -38.13 -44.10
CA ALA A 68 21.85 -37.94 -45.38
C ALA A 68 21.67 -36.46 -45.77
N GLU A 69 22.41 -35.55 -45.10
CA GLU A 69 22.38 -34.10 -45.32
C GLU A 69 20.99 -33.45 -45.16
N SER A 70 20.13 -34.03 -44.30
CA SER A 70 18.83 -33.45 -43.93
C SER A 70 18.88 -32.82 -42.54
N VAL A 71 18.29 -31.64 -42.39
CA VAL A 71 18.32 -30.83 -41.16
C VAL A 71 17.61 -31.55 -40.02
N ILE A 72 18.33 -31.76 -38.92
CA ILE A 72 17.82 -32.38 -37.68
C ILE A 72 17.82 -31.42 -36.49
N ARG A 73 18.58 -30.33 -36.56
CA ARG A 73 18.70 -29.35 -35.47
C ARG A 73 18.74 -27.93 -36.03
N ILE A 74 17.92 -27.06 -35.44
CA ILE A 74 17.99 -25.61 -35.59
C ILE A 74 18.20 -25.02 -34.20
N ASN A 75 19.33 -24.34 -33.98
CA ASN A 75 19.62 -23.62 -32.75
C ASN A 75 20.07 -22.19 -33.09
N LEU A 76 19.18 -21.24 -32.87
CA LEU A 76 19.39 -19.81 -33.06
C LEU A 76 19.16 -19.05 -31.74
N THR A 77 19.52 -19.69 -30.62
CA THR A 77 19.46 -19.07 -29.30
C THR A 77 20.26 -17.78 -29.27
N ASN A 78 19.71 -16.73 -28.65
CA ASN A 78 20.41 -15.45 -28.42
C ASN A 78 21.07 -14.88 -29.69
N SER A 79 20.40 -15.02 -30.84
CA SER A 79 20.89 -14.59 -32.14
C SER A 79 20.36 -13.21 -32.56
N SER A 80 19.78 -12.46 -31.62
CA SER A 80 19.19 -11.13 -31.81
C SER A 80 18.15 -11.08 -32.94
N LEU A 81 17.42 -12.18 -33.14
CA LEU A 81 16.40 -12.29 -34.19
C LEU A 81 15.11 -11.56 -33.80
N GLN A 82 14.51 -10.88 -34.77
CA GLN A 82 13.21 -10.23 -34.73
C GLN A 82 12.39 -10.73 -35.92
N GLY A 83 11.08 -10.90 -35.75
CA GLY A 83 10.18 -11.34 -36.82
C GLY A 83 9.20 -12.40 -36.34
N MET A 84 8.49 -13.01 -37.29
CA MET A 84 7.43 -13.99 -37.03
C MET A 84 7.81 -15.39 -37.53
N LEU A 85 7.12 -16.41 -37.02
CA LEU A 85 7.23 -17.80 -37.50
C LEU A 85 6.24 -18.14 -38.62
N HIS A 86 5.35 -17.24 -39.03
CA HIS A 86 4.29 -17.52 -40.01
C HIS A 86 4.82 -17.99 -41.37
N GLU A 87 5.92 -17.40 -41.85
CA GLU A 87 6.56 -17.76 -43.12
C GLU A 87 7.55 -18.94 -42.96
N PHE A 88 7.71 -19.50 -41.75
CA PHE A 88 8.53 -20.69 -41.54
C PHE A 88 7.81 -21.93 -42.06
N SER A 89 8.32 -22.52 -43.14
CA SER A 89 7.70 -23.67 -43.79
C SER A 89 7.97 -25.00 -43.05
N PHE A 90 7.30 -25.22 -41.92
CA PHE A 90 7.49 -26.38 -41.04
C PHE A 90 7.47 -27.75 -41.75
N TRP A 91 6.59 -27.95 -42.74
CA TRP A 91 6.50 -29.21 -43.48
C TRP A 91 7.77 -29.58 -44.27
N SER A 92 8.66 -28.61 -44.52
CA SER A 92 9.88 -28.83 -45.29
C SER A 92 10.97 -29.55 -44.50
N PHE A 93 10.78 -29.77 -43.19
CA PHE A 93 11.79 -30.36 -42.30
C PHE A 93 11.32 -31.68 -41.66
N PRO A 94 11.16 -32.77 -42.44
CA PRO A 94 10.59 -34.03 -41.97
C PRO A 94 11.47 -34.80 -40.97
N ASN A 95 12.74 -34.39 -40.81
CA ASN A 95 13.70 -35.00 -39.90
C ASN A 95 14.10 -34.10 -38.72
N LEU A 96 13.43 -32.96 -38.53
CA LEU A 96 13.77 -32.02 -37.47
C LEU A 96 13.42 -32.59 -36.10
N VAL A 97 14.42 -32.64 -35.22
CA VAL A 97 14.31 -33.20 -33.86
C VAL A 97 14.46 -32.12 -32.79
N TYR A 98 15.23 -31.07 -33.07
CA TYR A 98 15.56 -30.03 -32.09
C TYR A 98 15.37 -28.64 -32.69
N VAL A 99 14.58 -27.82 -32.02
CA VAL A 99 14.39 -26.39 -32.33
C VAL A 99 14.59 -25.57 -31.07
N ASP A 100 15.54 -24.65 -31.13
CA ASP A 100 15.78 -23.66 -30.09
C ASP A 100 15.92 -22.27 -30.71
N LEU A 101 14.95 -21.42 -30.39
CA LEU A 101 14.86 -20.04 -30.84
C LEU A 101 14.80 -19.08 -29.64
N SER A 102 15.23 -19.53 -28.46
CA SER A 102 15.11 -18.75 -27.22
C SER A 102 16.00 -17.51 -27.17
N MET A 103 15.69 -16.58 -26.26
CA MET A 103 16.45 -15.35 -26.02
C MET A 103 16.55 -14.46 -27.27
N ASN A 104 15.47 -14.35 -28.03
CA ASN A 104 15.36 -13.48 -29.18
C ASN A 104 14.24 -12.45 -28.95
N ALA A 105 13.86 -11.73 -30.00
CA ALA A 105 12.73 -10.82 -30.01
C ALA A 105 11.71 -11.23 -31.07
N LEU A 106 11.52 -12.54 -31.28
CA LEU A 106 10.48 -13.09 -32.15
C LEU A 106 9.10 -12.78 -31.58
N PHE A 107 8.13 -12.44 -32.43
CA PHE A 107 6.80 -12.00 -32.04
C PHE A 107 5.71 -12.58 -32.95
N GLY A 108 4.44 -12.30 -32.62
CA GLY A 108 3.29 -12.90 -33.27
C GLY A 108 2.87 -14.21 -32.60
N THR A 109 1.95 -14.95 -33.22
CA THR A 109 1.46 -16.23 -32.70
C THR A 109 2.40 -17.39 -33.01
N ILE A 110 2.30 -18.47 -32.22
CA ILE A 110 2.91 -19.76 -32.56
C ILE A 110 2.02 -20.43 -33.62
N PRO A 111 2.50 -20.68 -34.85
CA PRO A 111 1.68 -21.24 -35.91
C PRO A 111 1.27 -22.69 -35.61
N PRO A 112 -0.01 -23.08 -35.79
CA PRO A 112 -0.47 -24.47 -35.65
C PRO A 112 0.30 -25.48 -36.51
N GLN A 113 0.84 -25.02 -37.64
CA GLN A 113 1.65 -25.80 -38.58
C GLN A 113 2.97 -26.31 -37.96
N ILE A 114 3.36 -25.83 -36.78
CA ILE A 114 4.48 -26.41 -36.01
C ILE A 114 4.28 -27.92 -35.75
N SER A 115 3.03 -28.37 -35.69
CA SER A 115 2.65 -29.78 -35.58
C SER A 115 3.13 -30.68 -36.72
N TYR A 116 3.52 -30.11 -37.87
CA TYR A 116 4.09 -30.87 -38.99
C TYR A 116 5.47 -31.45 -38.70
N LEU A 117 6.15 -30.98 -37.65
CA LEU A 117 7.45 -31.48 -37.19
C LEU A 117 7.30 -32.78 -36.38
N SER A 118 6.80 -33.84 -36.99
CA SER A 118 6.41 -35.09 -36.29
C SER A 118 7.54 -35.81 -35.53
N LYS A 119 8.82 -35.52 -35.83
CA LYS A 119 10.00 -36.07 -35.13
C LYS A 119 10.57 -35.16 -34.04
N LEU A 120 9.93 -34.03 -33.77
CA LEU A 120 10.42 -33.04 -32.82
C LEU A 120 10.42 -33.63 -31.39
N LYS A 121 11.57 -33.52 -30.73
CA LYS A 121 11.79 -33.91 -29.32
C LYS A 121 12.01 -32.72 -28.41
N TYR A 122 12.61 -31.64 -28.94
CA TYR A 122 12.97 -30.48 -28.15
C TYR A 122 12.45 -29.21 -28.84
N LEU A 123 11.58 -28.48 -28.15
CA LEU A 123 11.05 -27.20 -28.59
C LEU A 123 11.24 -26.13 -27.52
N GLU A 124 12.09 -25.15 -27.82
CA GLU A 124 12.44 -24.05 -26.92
C GLU A 124 12.21 -22.70 -27.63
N LEU A 125 11.19 -21.98 -27.17
CA LEU A 125 10.76 -20.67 -27.68
C LEU A 125 10.76 -19.58 -26.59
N SER A 126 11.32 -19.87 -25.42
CA SER A 126 11.27 -18.98 -24.26
C SER A 126 12.05 -17.68 -24.46
N PHE A 127 11.75 -16.67 -23.65
CA PHE A 127 12.40 -15.34 -23.73
C PHE A 127 12.26 -14.72 -25.12
N ASN A 128 11.02 -14.56 -25.56
CA ASN A 128 10.64 -13.93 -26.81
C ASN A 128 9.44 -13.00 -26.57
N LYS A 129 8.74 -12.60 -27.62
CA LYS A 129 7.54 -11.76 -27.60
C LYS A 129 6.34 -12.47 -28.26
N PHE A 130 6.31 -13.80 -28.26
CA PHE A 130 5.19 -14.57 -28.80
C PHE A 130 3.90 -14.24 -28.05
N SER A 131 2.79 -14.07 -28.77
CA SER A 131 1.48 -13.70 -28.22
C SER A 131 0.36 -14.60 -28.72
N GLY A 132 -0.85 -14.42 -28.21
CA GLY A 132 -1.99 -15.27 -28.56
C GLY A 132 -1.94 -16.64 -27.86
N LYS A 133 -2.82 -17.55 -28.29
CA LYS A 133 -3.00 -18.84 -27.64
C LYS A 133 -1.91 -19.83 -28.01
N ILE A 134 -1.58 -20.73 -27.09
CA ILE A 134 -0.84 -21.95 -27.42
C ILE A 134 -1.73 -22.79 -28.34
N PRO A 135 -1.29 -23.13 -29.57
CA PRO A 135 -2.12 -23.91 -30.50
C PRO A 135 -2.35 -25.34 -29.96
N PRO A 136 -3.60 -25.84 -29.90
CA PRO A 136 -3.89 -27.21 -29.48
C PRO A 136 -3.15 -28.28 -30.30
N GLU A 137 -2.81 -27.98 -31.55
CA GLU A 137 -2.06 -28.85 -32.47
C GLU A 137 -0.66 -29.19 -31.95
N ILE A 138 -0.10 -28.47 -30.97
CA ILE A 138 1.12 -28.90 -30.27
C ILE A 138 0.97 -30.31 -29.70
N GLY A 139 -0.23 -30.73 -29.29
CA GLY A 139 -0.51 -32.09 -28.81
C GLY A 139 -0.26 -33.20 -29.84
N LEU A 140 -0.08 -32.87 -31.13
CA LEU A 140 0.26 -33.82 -32.19
C LEU A 140 1.76 -34.16 -32.24
N LEU A 141 2.61 -33.38 -31.54
CA LEU A 141 4.06 -33.61 -31.45
C LEU A 141 4.38 -34.74 -30.47
N THR A 142 3.84 -35.93 -30.71
CA THR A 142 3.84 -37.04 -29.75
C THR A 142 5.22 -37.53 -29.30
N ASN A 143 6.31 -37.18 -30.00
CA ASN A 143 7.70 -37.48 -29.63
C ASN A 143 8.34 -36.41 -28.73
N LEU A 144 7.63 -35.35 -28.36
CA LEU A 144 8.18 -34.22 -27.63
C LEU A 144 8.56 -34.60 -26.19
N GLU A 145 9.81 -34.33 -25.83
CA GLU A 145 10.41 -34.56 -24.51
C GLU A 145 10.51 -33.23 -23.73
N VAL A 146 10.78 -32.12 -24.41
CA VAL A 146 10.91 -30.79 -23.80
C VAL A 146 10.05 -29.77 -24.53
N LEU A 147 9.19 -29.07 -23.79
CA LEU A 147 8.37 -27.96 -24.28
C LEU A 147 8.54 -26.73 -23.39
N HIS A 148 9.27 -25.74 -23.89
CA HIS A 148 9.53 -24.50 -23.18
C HIS A 148 9.03 -23.29 -23.96
N LEU A 149 8.08 -22.57 -23.37
CA LEU A 149 7.41 -21.39 -23.92
C LEU A 149 7.45 -20.19 -22.94
N ALA A 150 8.33 -20.24 -21.95
CA ALA A 150 8.34 -19.31 -20.82
C ALA A 150 8.75 -17.88 -21.22
N ARG A 151 8.36 -16.87 -20.42
CA ARG A 151 8.72 -15.46 -20.65
C ARG A 151 8.36 -14.99 -22.07
N ASN A 152 7.08 -15.12 -22.40
CA ASN A 152 6.46 -14.62 -23.62
C ASN A 152 5.22 -13.78 -23.24
N LYS A 153 4.33 -13.53 -24.20
CA LYS A 153 3.03 -12.84 -24.02
C LYS A 153 1.85 -13.77 -24.37
N LEU A 154 2.03 -15.09 -24.20
CA LEU A 154 1.02 -16.08 -24.55
C LEU A 154 -0.20 -15.93 -23.63
N ASN A 155 -1.40 -16.11 -24.16
CA ASN A 155 -2.65 -15.95 -23.43
C ASN A 155 -3.64 -17.09 -23.66
N GLY A 156 -4.79 -17.03 -22.99
CA GLY A 156 -5.78 -18.10 -23.01
C GLY A 156 -5.35 -19.34 -22.22
N SER A 157 -6.22 -20.34 -22.22
CA SER A 157 -5.99 -21.56 -21.43
C SER A 157 -4.88 -22.46 -21.97
N ILE A 158 -4.26 -23.20 -21.05
CA ILE A 158 -3.36 -24.31 -21.39
C ILE A 158 -4.18 -25.37 -22.16
N PRO A 159 -3.81 -25.72 -23.41
CA PRO A 159 -4.54 -26.72 -24.18
C PRO A 159 -4.50 -28.09 -23.51
N LYS A 160 -5.67 -28.73 -23.38
CA LYS A 160 -5.78 -30.08 -22.79
C LYS A 160 -5.01 -31.12 -23.61
N GLU A 161 -4.81 -30.85 -24.90
CA GLU A 161 -4.09 -31.68 -25.87
C GLU A 161 -2.61 -31.84 -25.53
N ILE A 162 -2.02 -30.93 -24.71
CA ILE A 162 -0.67 -31.12 -24.16
C ILE A 162 -0.60 -32.43 -23.36
N GLY A 163 -1.70 -32.87 -22.73
CA GLY A 163 -1.78 -34.16 -22.04
C GLY A 163 -1.58 -35.40 -22.93
N CYS A 164 -1.51 -35.25 -24.25
CA CYS A 164 -1.21 -36.33 -25.19
C CYS A 164 0.30 -36.56 -25.40
N LEU A 165 1.16 -35.68 -24.91
CA LEU A 165 2.61 -35.71 -25.10
C LEU A 165 3.30 -36.71 -24.16
N SER A 166 3.05 -38.01 -24.36
CA SER A 166 3.45 -39.07 -23.43
C SER A 166 4.95 -39.17 -23.10
N PHE A 167 5.83 -38.63 -23.95
CA PHE A 167 7.29 -38.59 -23.72
C PHE A 167 7.77 -37.32 -23.00
N LEU A 168 6.88 -36.37 -22.69
CA LEU A 168 7.25 -35.09 -22.12
C LEU A 168 7.82 -35.25 -20.72
N THR A 169 9.05 -34.76 -20.54
CA THR A 169 9.80 -34.75 -19.28
C THR A 169 9.85 -33.35 -18.67
N ASP A 170 9.84 -32.30 -19.50
CA ASP A 170 9.95 -30.91 -19.06
C ASP A 170 8.91 -30.03 -19.73
N LEU A 171 8.09 -29.36 -18.91
CA LEU A 171 7.09 -28.40 -19.36
C LEU A 171 7.26 -27.05 -18.66
N ALA A 172 7.64 -26.02 -19.41
CA ALA A 172 7.84 -24.67 -18.91
C ALA A 172 6.96 -23.65 -19.63
N LEU A 173 5.96 -23.12 -18.92
CA LEU A 173 4.99 -22.14 -19.43
C LEU A 173 4.96 -20.83 -18.59
N PHE A 174 5.88 -20.69 -17.63
CA PHE A 174 5.89 -19.58 -16.67
C PHE A 174 6.12 -18.20 -17.29
N LYS A 175 5.73 -17.13 -16.59
CA LYS A 175 5.85 -15.73 -17.05
C LYS A 175 5.17 -15.51 -18.41
N ASN A 176 3.86 -15.75 -18.45
CA ASN A 176 2.96 -15.47 -19.58
C ASN A 176 1.64 -14.89 -19.04
N HIS A 177 0.62 -14.76 -19.89
CA HIS A 177 -0.75 -14.35 -19.55
C HIS A 177 -1.73 -15.52 -19.68
N LEU A 178 -1.29 -16.76 -19.36
CA LEU A 178 -2.14 -17.94 -19.49
C LEU A 178 -3.24 -17.91 -18.43
N ASP A 179 -4.47 -18.16 -18.84
CA ASP A 179 -5.68 -18.08 -18.01
C ASP A 179 -6.40 -19.43 -17.88
N GLY A 180 -7.57 -19.45 -17.24
CA GLY A 180 -8.37 -20.65 -17.06
C GLY A 180 -7.73 -21.67 -16.12
N SER A 181 -8.29 -22.88 -16.09
CA SER A 181 -7.86 -23.94 -15.16
C SER A 181 -6.70 -24.76 -15.67
N ILE A 182 -5.86 -25.26 -14.75
CA ILE A 182 -4.88 -26.32 -15.05
C ILE A 182 -5.64 -27.57 -15.56
N PRO A 183 -5.41 -28.04 -16.80
CA PRO A 183 -6.14 -29.18 -17.34
C PRO A 183 -5.80 -30.46 -16.59
N SER A 184 -6.82 -31.23 -16.20
CA SER A 184 -6.61 -32.55 -15.57
C SER A 184 -5.89 -33.54 -16.48
N SER A 185 -5.95 -33.35 -17.80
CA SER A 185 -5.22 -34.17 -18.79
C SER A 185 -3.70 -34.10 -18.64
N LEU A 186 -3.14 -33.05 -18.00
CA LEU A 186 -1.71 -33.01 -17.69
C LEU A 186 -1.28 -34.18 -16.79
N SER A 187 -2.20 -34.78 -16.03
CA SER A 187 -1.93 -35.99 -15.24
C SER A 187 -1.57 -37.23 -16.07
N ASN A 188 -1.81 -37.22 -17.38
CA ASN A 188 -1.43 -38.31 -18.29
C ASN A 188 0.07 -38.31 -18.64
N LEU A 189 0.79 -37.23 -18.31
CA LEU A 189 2.22 -37.06 -18.62
C LEU A 189 3.10 -37.85 -17.63
N SER A 190 3.01 -39.18 -17.68
CA SER A 190 3.66 -40.07 -16.71
C SER A 190 5.19 -39.95 -16.64
N ASN A 191 5.85 -39.43 -17.68
CA ASN A 191 7.29 -39.17 -17.72
C ASN A 191 7.70 -37.77 -17.21
N LEU A 192 6.74 -36.92 -16.85
CA LEU A 192 7.01 -35.53 -16.48
C LEU A 192 7.84 -35.46 -15.19
N VAL A 193 8.96 -34.75 -15.27
CA VAL A 193 9.92 -34.52 -14.20
C VAL A 193 9.78 -33.10 -13.65
N ASN A 194 9.65 -32.11 -14.54
CA ASN A 194 9.58 -30.70 -14.17
C ASN A 194 8.33 -30.05 -14.76
N LEU A 195 7.54 -29.40 -13.91
CA LEU A 195 6.35 -28.63 -14.28
C LEU A 195 6.44 -27.20 -13.76
N PHE A 196 6.57 -26.23 -14.67
CA PHE A 196 6.70 -24.81 -14.34
C PHE A 196 5.56 -23.99 -14.98
N LEU A 197 4.58 -23.60 -14.17
CA LEU A 197 3.40 -22.83 -14.58
C LEU A 197 3.29 -21.45 -13.86
N TYR A 198 4.29 -21.08 -13.07
CA TYR A 198 4.24 -19.90 -12.21
C TYR A 198 4.20 -18.55 -12.95
N GLU A 199 3.78 -17.49 -12.27
CA GLU A 199 3.64 -16.13 -12.85
C GLU A 199 2.80 -16.15 -14.13
N ASN A 200 1.52 -16.53 -13.97
CA ASN A 200 0.47 -16.53 -14.98
C ASN A 200 -0.85 -16.08 -14.32
N GLU A 201 -1.97 -16.18 -15.04
CA GLU A 201 -3.33 -15.83 -14.59
C GLU A 201 -4.20 -17.10 -14.41
N LEU A 202 -3.58 -18.26 -14.15
CA LEU A 202 -4.28 -19.55 -14.02
C LEU A 202 -5.21 -19.52 -12.80
N SER A 203 -6.41 -20.09 -12.95
CA SER A 203 -7.47 -20.05 -11.95
C SER A 203 -8.09 -21.43 -11.71
N GLY A 204 -9.10 -21.51 -10.83
CA GLY A 204 -9.77 -22.76 -10.50
C GLY A 204 -8.93 -23.71 -9.63
N SER A 205 -9.45 -24.90 -9.36
CA SER A 205 -8.84 -25.85 -8.44
C SER A 205 -7.69 -26.65 -9.07
N ILE A 206 -6.69 -26.98 -8.27
CA ILE A 206 -5.62 -27.89 -8.67
C ILE A 206 -6.19 -29.31 -8.87
N PRO A 207 -6.05 -29.93 -10.05
CA PRO A 207 -6.59 -31.27 -10.29
C PRO A 207 -5.94 -32.32 -9.39
N ALA A 208 -6.75 -33.06 -8.62
CA ALA A 208 -6.25 -34.12 -7.74
C ALA A 208 -5.54 -35.26 -8.51
N GLN A 209 -5.88 -35.47 -9.78
CA GLN A 209 -5.26 -36.46 -10.66
C GLN A 209 -3.77 -36.17 -10.91
N MET A 210 -3.30 -34.92 -10.72
CA MET A 210 -1.87 -34.61 -10.81
C MET A 210 -1.01 -35.38 -9.79
N GLY A 211 -1.61 -35.94 -8.74
CA GLY A 211 -0.95 -36.90 -7.85
C GLY A 211 -0.48 -38.20 -8.54
N ASN A 212 -0.88 -38.45 -9.79
CA ASN A 212 -0.43 -39.58 -10.60
C ASN A 212 0.93 -39.35 -11.30
N LEU A 213 1.47 -38.13 -11.25
CA LEU A 213 2.76 -37.77 -11.86
C LEU A 213 3.95 -38.31 -11.05
N SER A 214 4.05 -39.63 -10.93
CA SER A 214 5.00 -40.31 -10.03
C SER A 214 6.49 -40.01 -10.30
N ASN A 215 6.82 -39.49 -11.48
CA ASN A 215 8.18 -39.07 -11.85
C ASN A 215 8.50 -37.60 -11.52
N LEU A 216 7.52 -36.83 -11.04
CA LEU A 216 7.66 -35.40 -10.82
C LEU A 216 8.65 -35.11 -9.69
N VAL A 217 9.64 -34.26 -9.99
CA VAL A 217 10.69 -33.80 -9.07
C VAL A 217 10.48 -32.34 -8.69
N LYS A 218 10.07 -31.50 -9.64
CA LYS A 218 9.83 -30.06 -9.40
C LYS A 218 8.43 -29.64 -9.85
N LEU A 219 7.70 -29.02 -8.92
CA LEU A 219 6.39 -28.44 -9.17
C LEU A 219 6.39 -26.96 -8.78
N PHE A 220 6.23 -26.08 -9.76
CA PHE A 220 6.11 -24.63 -9.56
C PHE A 220 4.82 -24.13 -10.19
N ILE A 221 3.83 -23.83 -9.35
CA ILE A 221 2.53 -23.29 -9.76
C ILE A 221 2.18 -22.02 -8.97
N ASN A 222 3.19 -21.41 -8.34
CA ASN A 222 3.07 -20.19 -7.54
C ASN A 222 2.69 -18.95 -8.38
N THR A 223 2.26 -17.88 -7.71
CA THR A 223 1.96 -16.57 -8.33
C THR A 223 0.94 -16.70 -9.47
N ASN A 224 -0.26 -17.16 -9.12
CA ASN A 224 -1.41 -17.38 -10.01
C ASN A 224 -2.71 -17.06 -9.21
N HIS A 225 -3.88 -17.39 -9.77
CA HIS A 225 -5.20 -17.26 -9.13
C HIS A 225 -5.83 -18.62 -8.77
N LEU A 226 -5.01 -19.63 -8.47
CA LEU A 226 -5.49 -20.98 -8.16
C LEU A 226 -6.29 -20.98 -6.86
N THR A 227 -7.42 -21.69 -6.85
CA THR A 227 -8.33 -21.80 -5.71
C THR A 227 -8.46 -23.27 -5.26
N GLY A 228 -9.32 -23.54 -4.27
CA GLY A 228 -9.56 -24.90 -3.78
C GLY A 228 -8.49 -25.40 -2.82
N PRO A 229 -8.66 -26.63 -2.30
CA PRO A 229 -7.69 -27.25 -1.40
C PRO A 229 -6.48 -27.82 -2.13
N ILE A 230 -5.36 -27.93 -1.40
CA ILE A 230 -4.21 -28.71 -1.84
C ILE A 230 -4.64 -30.19 -1.89
N PRO A 231 -4.51 -30.88 -3.03
CA PRO A 231 -4.97 -32.27 -3.13
C PRO A 231 -4.14 -33.22 -2.23
N PRO A 232 -4.78 -34.04 -1.36
CA PRO A 232 -4.07 -35.03 -0.55
C PRO A 232 -3.31 -36.08 -1.38
N THR A 233 -3.74 -36.31 -2.62
CA THR A 233 -3.09 -37.20 -3.59
C THR A 233 -1.66 -36.77 -3.92
N PHE A 234 -1.26 -35.53 -3.63
CA PHE A 234 0.13 -35.08 -3.82
C PHE A 234 1.11 -35.82 -2.92
N GLY A 235 0.64 -36.45 -1.83
CA GLY A 235 1.46 -37.38 -1.04
C GLY A 235 1.98 -38.60 -1.83
N ASN A 236 1.47 -38.86 -3.04
CA ASN A 236 1.95 -39.93 -3.92
C ASN A 236 3.20 -39.56 -4.73
N LEU A 237 3.58 -38.27 -4.78
CA LEU A 237 4.69 -37.77 -5.60
C LEU A 237 6.05 -38.01 -4.95
N LYS A 238 6.43 -39.28 -4.74
CA LYS A 238 7.58 -39.66 -3.89
C LYS A 238 8.95 -39.14 -4.33
N LYS A 239 9.09 -38.72 -5.59
CA LYS A 239 10.32 -38.12 -6.14
C LYS A 239 10.37 -36.58 -6.00
N LEU A 240 9.31 -35.96 -5.51
CA LEU A 240 9.20 -34.51 -5.44
C LEU A 240 10.21 -33.94 -4.44
N THR A 241 11.08 -33.05 -4.91
CA THR A 241 12.09 -32.34 -4.10
C THR A 241 11.71 -30.89 -3.87
N THR A 242 11.00 -30.26 -4.81
CA THR A 242 10.59 -28.85 -4.71
C THR A 242 9.12 -28.67 -5.07
N MET A 243 8.38 -28.04 -4.15
CA MET A 243 6.96 -27.77 -4.29
C MET A 243 6.66 -26.31 -3.92
N TYR A 244 6.47 -25.47 -4.95
CA TYR A 244 6.15 -24.05 -4.80
C TYR A 244 4.75 -23.74 -5.30
N MET A 245 3.89 -23.31 -4.38
CA MET A 245 2.48 -22.98 -4.63
C MET A 245 2.05 -21.64 -3.99
N PHE A 246 3.03 -20.87 -3.51
CA PHE A 246 2.80 -19.59 -2.85
C PHE A 246 2.14 -18.54 -3.76
N GLY A 247 1.56 -17.49 -3.18
CA GLY A 247 0.94 -16.39 -3.94
C GLY A 247 -0.23 -16.86 -4.80
N ASN A 248 -1.17 -17.58 -4.20
CA ASN A 248 -2.40 -18.07 -4.82
C ASN A 248 -3.59 -17.82 -3.87
N LEU A 249 -4.76 -18.37 -4.19
CA LEU A 249 -5.99 -18.29 -3.38
C LEU A 249 -6.39 -19.67 -2.83
N LEU A 250 -5.41 -20.55 -2.56
CA LEU A 250 -5.65 -21.89 -2.04
C LEU A 250 -6.22 -21.82 -0.63
N PHE A 251 -7.19 -22.67 -0.30
CA PHE A 251 -7.86 -22.67 1.01
C PHE A 251 -8.02 -24.07 1.59
N GLY A 252 -8.43 -24.16 2.86
CA GLY A 252 -8.53 -25.43 3.56
C GLY A 252 -7.19 -25.86 4.16
N HIS A 253 -7.11 -27.10 4.63
CA HIS A 253 -5.96 -27.56 5.41
C HIS A 253 -4.77 -27.99 4.56
N ILE A 254 -3.57 -27.90 5.13
CA ILE A 254 -2.37 -28.56 4.62
C ILE A 254 -2.57 -30.08 4.80
N PRO A 255 -2.60 -30.89 3.74
CA PRO A 255 -2.83 -32.33 3.87
C PRO A 255 -1.71 -33.04 4.64
N THR A 256 -2.06 -33.90 5.60
CA THR A 256 -1.10 -34.70 6.38
C THR A 256 -0.26 -35.63 5.49
N ASN A 257 -0.80 -36.05 4.35
CA ASN A 257 -0.12 -36.88 3.35
C ASN A 257 1.17 -36.24 2.79
N ILE A 258 1.32 -34.91 2.86
CA ILE A 258 2.58 -34.23 2.45
C ILE A 258 3.77 -34.73 3.28
N GLY A 259 3.57 -35.08 4.56
CA GLY A 259 4.62 -35.67 5.43
C GLY A 259 5.20 -37.01 4.94
N SER A 260 4.57 -37.62 3.93
CA SER A 260 5.05 -38.86 3.29
C SER A 260 6.03 -38.63 2.13
N LEU A 261 6.35 -37.37 1.79
CA LEU A 261 7.25 -36.99 0.70
C LEU A 261 8.71 -36.90 1.18
N LYS A 262 9.34 -38.03 1.50
CA LYS A 262 10.69 -38.08 2.11
C LYS A 262 11.82 -37.46 1.29
N SER A 263 11.61 -37.25 -0.01
CA SER A 263 12.56 -36.58 -0.91
C SER A 263 12.41 -35.04 -0.90
N LEU A 264 11.40 -34.49 -0.21
CA LEU A 264 11.06 -33.08 -0.29
C LEU A 264 12.11 -32.23 0.46
N GLU A 265 12.72 -31.31 -0.28
CA GLU A 265 13.75 -30.40 0.24
C GLU A 265 13.20 -28.98 0.45
N LYS A 266 12.21 -28.57 -0.35
CA LYS A 266 11.66 -27.20 -0.31
C LYS A 266 10.15 -27.22 -0.48
N LEU A 267 9.45 -26.70 0.52
CA LEU A 267 8.00 -26.53 0.52
C LEU A 267 7.66 -25.06 0.77
N SER A 268 7.01 -24.42 -0.19
CA SER A 268 6.59 -23.01 -0.06
C SER A 268 5.13 -22.84 -0.43
N LEU A 269 4.33 -22.46 0.57
CA LEU A 269 2.87 -22.27 0.52
C LEU A 269 2.45 -20.85 0.99
N PHE A 270 3.41 -19.93 1.16
CA PHE A 270 3.13 -18.60 1.71
C PHE A 270 2.14 -17.78 0.87
N GLY A 271 1.44 -16.82 1.46
CA GLY A 271 0.54 -15.92 0.73
C GLY A 271 -0.60 -16.68 0.04
N ASN A 272 -1.33 -17.48 0.84
CA ASN A 272 -2.53 -18.20 0.44
C ASN A 272 -3.62 -18.00 1.51
N ASN A 273 -4.75 -18.69 1.39
CA ASN A 273 -5.85 -18.66 2.37
C ASN A 273 -5.98 -20.01 3.10
N LEU A 274 -4.87 -20.72 3.31
CA LEU A 274 -4.85 -22.03 3.99
C LEU A 274 -5.25 -21.87 5.45
N SER A 275 -5.97 -22.84 6.00
CA SER A 275 -6.48 -22.82 7.37
C SER A 275 -6.22 -24.15 8.08
N GLY A 276 -6.62 -24.27 9.34
CA GLY A 276 -6.39 -25.49 10.12
C GLY A 276 -5.02 -25.50 10.81
N LEU A 277 -4.68 -26.66 11.38
CA LEU A 277 -3.44 -26.88 12.10
C LEU A 277 -2.28 -27.14 11.14
N ILE A 278 -1.06 -26.76 11.54
CA ILE A 278 0.15 -27.27 10.89
C ILE A 278 0.23 -28.79 11.17
N PRO A 279 0.30 -29.66 10.16
CA PRO A 279 0.36 -31.11 10.38
C PRO A 279 1.66 -31.52 11.07
N THR A 280 1.56 -32.36 12.11
CA THR A 280 2.73 -32.93 12.81
C THR A 280 3.62 -33.76 11.87
N SER A 281 3.03 -34.40 10.86
CA SER A 281 3.73 -35.20 9.85
C SER A 281 4.71 -34.39 8.99
N LEU A 282 4.62 -33.06 8.96
CA LEU A 282 5.66 -32.23 8.35
C LEU A 282 6.99 -32.37 9.06
N GLY A 283 7.01 -32.68 10.36
CA GLY A 283 8.23 -32.96 11.13
C GLY A 283 8.98 -34.21 10.69
N ASP A 284 8.34 -35.10 9.90
CA ASP A 284 8.98 -36.31 9.39
C ASP A 284 9.76 -36.09 8.08
N LEU A 285 9.88 -34.85 7.60
CA LEU A 285 10.55 -34.49 6.35
C LEU A 285 12.02 -34.12 6.57
N GLU A 286 12.86 -35.11 6.91
CA GLU A 286 14.25 -34.92 7.35
C GLU A 286 15.15 -34.15 6.34
N ASN A 287 14.84 -34.22 5.04
CA ASN A 287 15.57 -33.52 3.98
C ASN A 287 15.11 -32.07 3.77
N LEU A 288 14.08 -31.61 4.48
CA LEU A 288 13.49 -30.30 4.27
C LEU A 288 14.46 -29.20 4.73
N THR A 289 14.87 -28.36 3.79
CA THR A 289 15.77 -27.22 3.98
C THR A 289 15.03 -25.89 4.06
N LEU A 290 13.81 -25.84 3.50
CA LEU A 290 12.97 -24.65 3.42
C LEU A 290 11.50 -25.02 3.66
N LEU A 291 10.88 -24.37 4.64
CA LEU A 291 9.45 -24.47 4.94
C LEU A 291 8.86 -23.07 5.09
N HIS A 292 8.07 -22.64 4.10
CA HIS A 292 7.40 -21.33 4.13
C HIS A 292 5.89 -21.50 4.18
N LEU A 293 5.27 -21.08 5.27
CA LEU A 293 3.84 -21.11 5.52
C LEU A 293 3.26 -19.73 5.84
N SER A 294 4.06 -18.66 5.74
CA SER A 294 3.66 -17.31 6.16
C SER A 294 2.46 -16.74 5.38
N GLY A 295 1.73 -15.81 5.96
CA GLY A 295 0.63 -15.11 5.27
C GLY A 295 -0.50 -16.08 4.87
N ASN A 296 -1.00 -16.81 5.86
CA ASN A 296 -2.12 -17.75 5.75
C ASN A 296 -3.05 -17.60 6.97
N ASN A 297 -4.07 -18.45 7.08
CA ASN A 297 -5.03 -18.48 8.18
C ASN A 297 -4.83 -19.72 9.08
N LEU A 298 -3.57 -20.19 9.22
CA LEU A 298 -3.24 -21.36 10.04
C LEU A 298 -3.41 -21.01 11.52
N PHE A 299 -3.94 -21.92 12.31
CA PHE A 299 -4.17 -21.73 13.74
C PHE A 299 -3.68 -22.92 14.56
N GLY A 300 -3.71 -22.79 15.88
CA GLY A 300 -3.26 -23.84 16.80
C GLY A 300 -1.78 -23.68 17.19
N PRO A 301 -1.25 -24.61 17.99
CA PRO A 301 0.14 -24.62 18.37
C PRO A 301 1.06 -25.01 17.21
N ILE A 302 2.27 -24.44 17.22
CA ILE A 302 3.37 -24.92 16.38
C ILE A 302 3.72 -26.34 16.85
N PRO A 303 3.68 -27.36 15.96
CA PRO A 303 4.01 -28.72 16.33
C PRO A 303 5.46 -28.85 16.80
N PRO A 304 5.73 -29.46 17.98
CA PRO A 304 7.10 -29.71 18.42
C PRO A 304 7.86 -30.67 17.50
N GLU A 305 7.17 -31.51 16.72
CA GLU A 305 7.75 -32.41 15.73
C GLU A 305 8.51 -31.67 14.62
N LEU A 306 8.20 -30.39 14.35
CA LEU A 306 9.01 -29.58 13.43
C LEU A 306 10.45 -29.40 13.92
N GLY A 307 10.72 -29.59 15.22
CA GLY A 307 12.06 -29.64 15.79
C GLY A 307 12.91 -30.85 15.35
N ASN A 308 12.31 -31.83 14.64
CA ASN A 308 13.03 -32.97 14.06
C ASN A 308 13.63 -32.66 12.68
N LEU A 309 13.34 -31.50 12.09
CA LEU A 309 13.81 -31.10 10.76
C LEU A 309 15.30 -30.72 10.77
N SER A 310 16.19 -31.70 10.94
CA SER A 310 17.63 -31.47 11.12
C SER A 310 18.30 -30.71 9.97
N SER A 311 17.74 -30.74 8.76
CA SER A 311 18.28 -30.07 7.57
C SER A 311 17.73 -28.65 7.34
N ILE A 312 16.79 -28.19 8.17
CA ILE A 312 16.08 -26.92 7.95
C ILE A 312 17.03 -25.73 8.10
N ASN A 313 17.01 -24.83 7.12
CA ASN A 313 17.78 -23.59 7.12
C ASN A 313 16.87 -22.37 7.24
N ASP A 314 15.69 -22.42 6.63
CA ASP A 314 14.76 -21.29 6.54
C ASP A 314 13.34 -21.74 6.87
N LEU A 315 12.84 -21.30 8.02
CA LEU A 315 11.52 -21.63 8.55
C LEU A 315 10.70 -20.35 8.73
N GLN A 316 9.62 -20.24 7.97
CA GLN A 316 8.76 -19.04 7.97
C GLN A 316 7.32 -19.41 8.28
N LEU A 317 6.82 -18.92 9.42
CA LEU A 317 5.48 -19.17 9.95
C LEU A 317 4.74 -17.87 10.30
N SER A 318 5.27 -16.71 9.91
CA SER A 318 4.73 -15.39 10.22
C SER A 318 3.32 -15.15 9.66
N GLU A 319 2.63 -14.13 10.16
CA GLU A 319 1.34 -13.67 9.60
C GLU A 319 0.32 -14.81 9.49
N ASN A 320 0.03 -15.42 10.64
CA ASN A 320 -0.96 -16.49 10.81
C ASN A 320 -1.72 -16.26 12.13
N GLN A 321 -2.51 -17.24 12.58
CA GLN A 321 -3.26 -17.25 13.85
C GLN A 321 -2.71 -18.31 14.82
N LEU A 322 -1.39 -18.57 14.75
CA LEU A 322 -0.73 -19.59 15.56
C LEU A 322 -0.67 -19.11 17.03
N HIS A 323 -0.98 -19.99 17.97
CA HIS A 323 -1.00 -19.66 19.40
C HIS A 323 -0.31 -20.73 20.24
N GLY A 324 -0.27 -20.57 21.56
CA GLY A 324 0.45 -21.49 22.44
C GLY A 324 1.96 -21.25 22.45
N PRO A 325 2.75 -22.14 23.09
CA PRO A 325 4.16 -21.88 23.35
C PRO A 325 5.06 -22.05 22.13
N PHE A 326 6.18 -21.31 22.10
CA PHE A 326 7.31 -21.59 21.20
C PHE A 326 7.89 -22.98 21.57
N PRO A 327 7.88 -23.97 20.65
CA PRO A 327 8.42 -25.29 20.92
C PRO A 327 9.90 -25.28 21.33
N THR A 328 10.21 -25.94 22.46
CA THR A 328 11.59 -26.10 22.94
C THR A 328 12.44 -26.98 22.04
N SER A 329 11.82 -27.88 21.27
CA SER A 329 12.48 -28.76 20.30
C SER A 329 13.18 -27.99 19.17
N PHE A 330 12.84 -26.73 18.92
CA PHE A 330 13.52 -25.91 17.91
C PHE A 330 14.98 -25.61 18.26
N ALA A 331 15.38 -25.80 19.52
CA ALA A 331 16.78 -25.78 19.93
C ALA A 331 17.63 -26.89 19.24
N ASN A 332 16.99 -27.93 18.69
CA ASN A 332 17.68 -29.00 17.96
C ASN A 332 17.99 -28.65 16.49
N LEU A 333 17.47 -27.53 15.98
CA LEU A 333 17.59 -27.15 14.57
C LEU A 333 18.94 -26.49 14.29
N SER A 334 20.04 -27.25 14.41
CA SER A 334 21.40 -26.72 14.36
C SER A 334 21.79 -26.03 13.05
N ASN A 335 21.10 -26.33 11.94
CA ASN A 335 21.32 -25.70 10.63
C ASN A 335 20.47 -24.45 10.39
N LEU A 336 19.57 -24.11 11.31
CA LEU A 336 18.63 -23.01 11.13
C LEU A 336 19.36 -21.68 11.04
N LYS A 337 19.13 -20.97 9.93
CA LYS A 337 19.68 -19.64 9.64
C LYS A 337 18.63 -18.55 9.82
N SER A 338 17.40 -18.84 9.43
CA SER A 338 16.31 -17.86 9.46
C SER A 338 15.06 -18.45 10.07
N LEU A 339 14.55 -17.79 11.10
CA LEU A 339 13.31 -18.14 11.78
C LEU A 339 12.39 -16.92 11.85
N PHE A 340 11.19 -17.06 11.27
CA PHE A 340 10.20 -16.00 11.22
C PHE A 340 8.89 -16.47 11.85
N LEU A 341 8.52 -15.86 12.98
CA LEU A 341 7.31 -16.16 13.77
C LEU A 341 6.44 -14.91 14.01
N ARG A 342 6.79 -13.77 13.42
CA ARG A 342 6.12 -12.48 13.67
C ARG A 342 4.63 -12.48 13.31
N ASP A 343 3.86 -11.59 13.91
CA ASP A 343 2.42 -11.41 13.64
C ASP A 343 1.63 -12.73 13.81
N ASN A 344 1.64 -13.25 15.04
CA ASN A 344 0.88 -14.42 15.49
C ASN A 344 0.38 -14.18 16.93
N ASP A 345 -0.25 -15.19 17.54
CA ASP A 345 -0.75 -15.20 18.92
C ASP A 345 0.11 -16.10 19.84
N LEU A 346 1.39 -16.29 19.53
CA LEU A 346 2.29 -17.18 20.29
C LEU A 346 2.54 -16.62 21.68
N SER A 347 2.58 -17.49 22.68
CA SER A 347 2.64 -17.12 24.10
C SER A 347 3.74 -17.89 24.84
N GLY A 348 3.89 -17.63 26.13
CA GLY A 348 4.91 -18.30 26.94
C GLY A 348 6.32 -17.76 26.72
N PRO A 349 7.33 -18.36 27.36
CA PRO A 349 8.71 -17.89 27.26
C PRO A 349 9.40 -18.34 25.97
N ILE A 350 10.34 -17.52 25.49
CA ILE A 350 11.27 -17.92 24.41
C ILE A 350 12.25 -18.97 24.98
N PRO A 351 12.37 -20.17 24.37
CA PRO A 351 13.26 -21.21 24.87
C PRO A 351 14.73 -20.76 24.87
N GLN A 352 15.44 -21.01 25.96
CA GLN A 352 16.84 -20.58 26.10
C GLN A 352 17.76 -21.22 25.06
N GLY A 353 17.48 -22.47 24.64
CA GLY A 353 18.26 -23.18 23.63
C GLY A 353 18.24 -22.53 22.24
N ILE A 354 17.30 -21.62 21.95
CA ILE A 354 17.33 -20.81 20.71
C ILE A 354 18.58 -19.93 20.65
N GLY A 355 19.07 -19.46 21.81
CA GLY A 355 20.31 -18.69 21.86
C GLY A 355 21.56 -19.53 21.59
N ASP A 356 21.47 -20.85 21.64
CA ASP A 356 22.61 -21.74 21.38
C ASP A 356 22.71 -22.15 19.89
N LEU A 357 21.81 -21.66 19.04
CA LEU A 357 21.83 -21.92 17.59
C LEU A 357 22.96 -21.15 16.91
N ILE A 358 24.00 -21.88 16.51
CA ILE A 358 25.26 -21.30 16.02
C ILE A 358 25.16 -20.68 14.61
N ASN A 359 24.15 -21.05 13.82
CA ASN A 359 24.00 -20.62 12.43
C ASN A 359 22.94 -19.52 12.24
N LEU A 360 22.29 -19.07 13.32
CA LEU A 360 21.15 -18.17 13.26
C LEU A 360 21.58 -16.75 12.83
N VAL A 361 21.05 -16.29 11.70
CA VAL A 361 21.30 -14.97 11.08
C VAL A 361 20.09 -14.05 11.26
N THR A 362 18.88 -14.59 11.14
CA THR A 362 17.64 -13.82 11.29
C THR A 362 16.68 -14.51 12.25
N LEU A 363 16.18 -13.74 13.22
CA LEU A 363 15.18 -14.17 14.17
C LEU A 363 14.12 -13.07 14.36
N GLN A 364 12.89 -13.35 13.91
CA GLN A 364 11.76 -12.44 14.03
C GLN A 364 10.64 -13.04 14.88
N LEU A 365 10.32 -12.38 15.99
CA LEU A 365 9.40 -12.82 17.04
C LEU A 365 8.33 -11.75 17.36
N ASP A 366 8.29 -10.67 16.58
CA ASP A 366 7.51 -9.46 16.87
C ASP A 366 6.01 -9.70 16.81
N THR A 367 5.25 -8.82 17.45
CA THR A 367 3.79 -8.85 17.43
C THR A 367 3.25 -10.23 17.81
N ASN A 368 3.55 -10.64 19.04
CA ASN A 368 3.11 -11.89 19.65
C ASN A 368 2.75 -11.63 21.14
N GLN A 369 2.55 -12.69 21.92
CA GLN A 369 2.26 -12.65 23.34
C GLN A 369 3.39 -13.28 24.19
N PHE A 370 4.65 -13.23 23.71
CA PHE A 370 5.79 -13.81 24.44
C PHE A 370 6.02 -13.09 25.77
N ILE A 371 6.35 -13.88 26.79
CA ILE A 371 6.64 -13.40 28.16
C ILE A 371 8.04 -13.82 28.60
N GLY A 372 8.49 -13.32 29.75
CA GLY A 372 9.78 -13.72 30.33
C GLY A 372 10.96 -13.03 29.65
N HIS A 373 12.13 -13.65 29.72
CA HIS A 373 13.40 -13.03 29.29
C HIS A 373 13.84 -13.50 27.90
N LEU A 374 14.61 -12.66 27.21
CA LEU A 374 15.35 -13.07 26.02
C LEU A 374 16.38 -14.18 26.36
N PRO A 375 16.71 -15.07 25.40
CA PRO A 375 17.73 -16.10 25.61
C PRO A 375 19.10 -15.51 25.94
N LYS A 376 19.77 -16.04 26.97
CA LYS A 376 21.04 -15.49 27.47
C LYS A 376 22.17 -15.43 26.43
N ASN A 377 22.14 -16.37 25.47
CA ASN A 377 23.17 -16.55 24.45
C ASN A 377 22.73 -16.09 23.05
N ILE A 378 21.66 -15.29 22.91
CA ILE A 378 20.98 -15.02 21.62
C ILE A 378 21.88 -14.60 20.45
N CYS A 379 23.05 -14.03 20.70
CA CYS A 379 24.06 -13.73 19.68
C CYS A 379 25.46 -14.22 20.08
N HIS A 380 25.55 -15.37 20.75
CA HIS A 380 26.85 -15.95 21.09
C HIS A 380 27.65 -16.37 19.84
N SER A 381 26.96 -16.73 18.76
CA SER A 381 27.58 -17.10 17.48
C SER A 381 28.22 -15.92 16.73
N GLY A 382 27.80 -14.69 17.02
CA GLY A 382 28.23 -13.50 16.27
C GLY A 382 27.76 -13.47 14.82
N LEU A 383 26.71 -14.22 14.45
CA LEU A 383 26.13 -14.23 13.10
C LEU A 383 24.75 -13.56 13.01
N LEU A 384 24.13 -13.20 14.14
CA LEU A 384 22.80 -12.62 14.14
C LEU A 384 22.84 -11.20 13.55
N GLU A 385 22.15 -10.99 12.44
CA GLU A 385 22.09 -9.72 11.72
C GLU A 385 20.76 -9.00 11.95
N ASN A 386 19.65 -9.73 11.84
CA ASN A 386 18.31 -9.18 11.97
C ASN A 386 17.61 -9.81 13.18
N PHE A 387 17.40 -9.00 14.21
CA PHE A 387 16.73 -9.44 15.42
C PHE A 387 15.54 -8.57 15.76
N SER A 388 14.42 -9.22 16.01
CA SER A 388 13.14 -8.55 16.10
C SER A 388 12.28 -9.28 17.13
N ALA A 389 11.89 -8.59 18.21
CA ALA A 389 11.04 -9.11 19.28
C ALA A 389 10.08 -8.04 19.82
N SER A 390 9.73 -7.04 19.00
CA SER A 390 8.88 -5.93 19.40
C SER A 390 7.43 -6.33 19.64
N ASN A 391 6.66 -5.48 20.32
CA ASN A 391 5.24 -5.67 20.60
C ASN A 391 4.93 -7.05 21.22
N ASN A 392 5.55 -7.32 22.37
CA ASN A 392 5.38 -8.53 23.18
C ASN A 392 5.30 -8.13 24.68
N HIS A 393 5.29 -9.10 25.58
CA HIS A 393 5.32 -8.89 27.04
C HIS A 393 6.66 -9.31 27.66
N LEU A 394 7.76 -9.14 26.92
CA LEU A 394 9.09 -9.55 27.35
C LEU A 394 9.62 -8.60 28.45
N VAL A 395 10.33 -9.16 29.42
CA VAL A 395 10.79 -8.48 30.64
C VAL A 395 12.29 -8.67 30.86
N GLY A 396 12.85 -7.85 31.74
CA GLY A 396 14.23 -7.95 32.22
C GLY A 396 15.26 -7.28 31.30
N GLN A 397 16.54 -7.59 31.54
CA GLN A 397 17.68 -6.99 30.86
C GLN A 397 17.99 -7.63 29.51
N ILE A 398 18.60 -6.84 28.62
CA ILE A 398 19.12 -7.36 27.37
C ILE A 398 20.32 -8.28 27.68
N PRO A 399 20.39 -9.48 27.09
CA PRO A 399 21.47 -10.42 27.36
C PRO A 399 22.85 -9.86 27.02
N LYS A 400 23.86 -10.18 27.85
CA LYS A 400 25.25 -9.71 27.64
C LYS A 400 25.84 -10.14 26.29
N SER A 401 25.41 -11.27 25.72
CA SER A 401 25.83 -11.68 24.38
C SER A 401 25.44 -10.67 23.30
N PHE A 402 24.36 -9.90 23.53
CA PHE A 402 23.88 -8.89 22.60
C PHE A 402 24.84 -7.71 22.50
N LYS A 403 25.43 -7.29 23.63
CA LYS A 403 26.38 -6.16 23.70
C LYS A 403 27.55 -6.31 22.73
N ASN A 404 28.03 -7.53 22.53
CA ASN A 404 29.20 -7.82 21.69
C ASN A 404 28.81 -8.36 20.30
N CYS A 405 27.53 -8.27 19.92
CA CYS A 405 27.01 -8.80 18.66
C CYS A 405 27.30 -7.84 17.50
N THR A 406 28.56 -7.78 17.04
CA THR A 406 28.99 -6.83 15.98
C THR A 406 28.35 -7.10 14.61
N SER A 407 27.71 -8.24 14.42
CA SER A 407 26.98 -8.62 13.21
C SER A 407 25.64 -7.90 13.04
N LEU A 408 25.07 -7.29 14.09
CA LEU A 408 23.73 -6.70 14.01
C LEU A 408 23.63 -5.60 12.95
N VAL A 409 22.57 -5.71 12.15
CA VAL A 409 22.20 -4.77 11.08
C VAL A 409 20.90 -4.07 11.43
N ARG A 410 19.89 -4.81 11.94
CA ARG A 410 18.58 -4.28 12.33
C ARG A 410 18.08 -4.90 13.63
N VAL A 411 17.64 -4.04 14.54
CA VAL A 411 17.12 -4.43 15.86
C VAL A 411 15.78 -3.76 16.14
N HIS A 412 14.76 -4.55 16.47
CA HIS A 412 13.44 -4.08 16.90
C HIS A 412 13.09 -4.70 18.26
N LEU A 413 12.97 -3.87 19.29
CA LEU A 413 12.66 -4.28 20.67
C LEU A 413 11.54 -3.41 21.29
N GLU A 414 10.92 -2.56 20.49
CA GLU A 414 9.93 -1.61 20.96
C GLU A 414 8.67 -2.28 21.52
N GLY A 415 7.93 -1.60 22.39
CA GLY A 415 6.63 -2.08 22.89
C GLY A 415 6.73 -3.35 23.75
N ASN A 416 7.67 -3.35 24.71
CA ASN A 416 7.88 -4.44 25.66
C ASN A 416 8.01 -3.87 27.09
N GLN A 417 8.47 -4.70 28.03
CA GLN A 417 8.74 -4.34 29.43
C GLN A 417 10.22 -4.54 29.77
N PHE A 418 11.12 -4.34 28.81
CA PHE A 418 12.56 -4.44 29.04
C PHE A 418 13.03 -3.35 30.01
N VAL A 419 13.98 -3.70 30.87
CA VAL A 419 14.62 -2.81 31.84
C VAL A 419 16.11 -3.02 31.78
N GLY A 420 16.91 -1.99 31.98
CA GLY A 420 18.35 -2.10 31.83
C GLY A 420 19.02 -0.76 31.63
N ASP A 421 20.32 -0.68 31.87
CA ASP A 421 21.07 0.55 31.62
C ASP A 421 21.53 0.55 30.16
N ILE A 422 21.00 1.47 29.35
CA ILE A 422 21.30 1.54 27.91
C ILE A 422 22.80 1.79 27.63
N SER A 423 23.54 2.41 28.55
CA SER A 423 24.99 2.62 28.42
C SER A 423 25.79 1.33 28.61
N ASP A 424 25.25 0.37 29.36
CA ASP A 424 25.91 -0.89 29.70
C ASP A 424 25.40 -2.08 28.90
N ASP A 425 24.12 -2.12 28.52
CA ASP A 425 23.49 -3.29 27.90
C ASP A 425 23.77 -3.39 26.39
N PHE A 426 24.14 -2.28 25.75
CA PHE A 426 24.42 -2.20 24.32
C PHE A 426 25.86 -1.78 24.05
N GLY A 427 26.44 -2.31 22.96
CA GLY A 427 27.82 -2.03 22.55
C GLY A 427 27.91 -1.19 21.29
N VAL A 428 29.03 -1.35 20.58
CA VAL A 428 29.31 -0.71 19.30
C VAL A 428 29.03 -1.72 18.19
N TYR A 429 28.22 -1.32 17.21
CA TYR A 429 27.72 -2.17 16.15
C TYR A 429 28.10 -1.57 14.78
N PRO A 430 29.18 -2.03 14.15
CA PRO A 430 29.71 -1.41 12.92
C PRO A 430 28.75 -1.45 11.73
N ASN A 431 27.89 -2.47 11.66
CA ASN A 431 26.96 -2.70 10.56
C ASN A 431 25.51 -2.27 10.86
N LEU A 432 25.27 -1.70 12.05
CA LEU A 432 23.92 -1.38 12.50
C LEU A 432 23.37 -0.19 11.72
N THR A 433 22.25 -0.41 11.05
CA THR A 433 21.54 0.62 10.27
C THR A 433 20.29 1.12 10.98
N PHE A 434 19.66 0.27 11.80
CA PHE A 434 18.37 0.56 12.43
C PHE A 434 18.30 -0.06 13.82
N ILE A 435 17.88 0.73 14.80
CA ILE A 435 17.52 0.23 16.14
C ILE A 435 16.32 0.99 16.72
N ASP A 436 15.34 0.23 17.20
CA ASP A 436 14.21 0.74 17.96
C ASP A 436 14.09 0.04 19.32
N LEU A 437 14.18 0.84 20.39
CA LEU A 437 14.05 0.43 21.79
C LEU A 437 12.87 1.12 22.48
N SER A 438 11.99 1.77 21.71
CA SER A 438 10.96 2.65 22.22
C SER A 438 9.93 1.92 23.08
N HIS A 439 9.19 2.63 23.93
CA HIS A 439 8.11 2.06 24.75
C HIS A 439 8.58 0.87 25.61
N ASN A 440 9.60 1.12 26.44
CA ASN A 440 10.16 0.16 27.38
C ASN A 440 10.48 0.86 28.72
N GLY A 441 11.16 0.16 29.62
CA GLY A 441 11.66 0.67 30.90
C GLY A 441 13.17 0.88 30.95
N PHE A 442 13.85 1.09 29.81
CA PHE A 442 15.29 1.34 29.80
C PHE A 442 15.65 2.62 30.54
N TYR A 443 16.76 2.60 31.29
CA TYR A 443 17.30 3.74 32.01
C TYR A 443 18.79 3.92 31.69
N GLY A 444 19.49 4.78 32.43
CA GLY A 444 20.91 5.04 32.20
C GLY A 444 21.13 6.28 31.35
N LYS A 445 22.21 6.32 30.58
CA LYS A 445 22.59 7.46 29.72
C LYS A 445 22.92 7.01 28.31
N ILE A 446 22.76 7.91 27.33
CA ILE A 446 23.22 7.65 25.96
C ILE A 446 24.76 7.62 25.99
N SER A 447 25.37 6.51 25.56
CA SER A 447 26.83 6.35 25.55
C SER A 447 27.45 7.05 24.34
N SER A 448 28.56 7.75 24.55
CA SER A 448 29.33 8.38 23.46
C SER A 448 29.90 7.35 22.47
N ASN A 449 30.15 6.12 22.91
CA ASN A 449 30.68 5.05 22.05
C ASN A 449 29.74 4.69 20.90
N TRP A 450 28.43 4.93 21.03
CA TRP A 450 27.50 4.65 19.94
C TRP A 450 27.79 5.51 18.69
N ALA A 451 28.53 6.61 18.84
CA ALA A 451 29.06 7.41 17.73
C ALA A 451 29.93 6.60 16.74
N GLU A 452 30.46 5.44 17.17
CA GLU A 452 31.23 4.50 16.35
C GLU A 452 30.33 3.59 15.46
N CYS A 453 29.00 3.62 15.63
CA CYS A 453 28.05 2.96 14.75
C CYS A 453 27.85 3.78 13.46
N HIS A 454 28.86 3.80 12.58
CA HIS A 454 28.93 4.72 11.44
C HIS A 454 27.86 4.50 10.35
N GLN A 455 27.22 3.33 10.31
CA GLN A 455 26.16 3.01 9.34
C GLN A 455 24.75 3.32 9.86
N LEU A 456 24.62 3.87 11.06
CA LEU A 456 23.33 4.09 11.71
C LEU A 456 22.49 5.14 10.95
N GLN A 457 21.31 4.71 10.50
CA GLN A 457 20.35 5.54 9.76
C GLN A 457 19.13 5.90 10.62
N THR A 458 18.74 5.04 11.57
CA THR A 458 17.59 5.29 12.43
C THR A 458 17.85 4.85 13.86
N LEU A 459 17.65 5.77 14.80
CA LEU A 459 17.72 5.54 16.23
C LEU A 459 16.42 6.00 16.91
N LEU A 460 15.67 5.05 17.44
CA LEU A 460 14.42 5.29 18.15
C LEU A 460 14.52 4.74 19.57
N ILE A 461 14.46 5.62 20.58
CA ILE A 461 14.53 5.24 22.00
C ILE A 461 13.46 5.97 22.83
N SER A 462 12.35 6.32 22.18
CA SER A 462 11.28 7.13 22.78
C SER A 462 10.55 6.40 23.90
N ARG A 463 9.89 7.14 24.81
CA ARG A 463 9.08 6.57 25.91
C ARG A 463 9.84 5.53 26.74
N ASN A 464 10.95 5.97 27.32
CA ASN A 464 11.79 5.21 28.24
C ASN A 464 12.11 6.08 29.47
N ASN A 465 13.04 5.62 30.31
CA ASN A 465 13.50 6.30 31.51
C ASN A 465 14.96 6.78 31.39
N ILE A 466 15.41 7.13 30.18
CA ILE A 466 16.79 7.51 29.89
C ILE A 466 17.10 8.90 30.47
N THR A 467 18.27 9.04 31.07
CA THR A 467 18.74 10.26 31.77
C THR A 467 20.06 10.77 31.17
N GLY A 468 20.64 11.80 31.78
CA GLY A 468 21.90 12.39 31.32
C GLY A 468 21.72 13.33 30.15
N SER A 469 22.84 13.86 29.65
CA SER A 469 22.89 14.75 28.50
C SER A 469 23.13 13.99 27.20
N ILE A 470 22.75 14.61 26.09
CA ILE A 470 23.06 14.12 24.74
C ILE A 470 24.58 14.30 24.50
N PRO A 471 25.35 13.22 24.24
CA PRO A 471 26.79 13.33 24.00
C PRO A 471 27.09 14.09 22.70
N PRO A 472 28.09 14.99 22.64
CA PRO A 472 28.49 15.66 21.41
C PRO A 472 28.94 14.71 20.28
N GLU A 473 29.49 13.55 20.64
CA GLU A 473 30.01 12.55 19.71
C GLU A 473 28.94 12.00 18.76
N ILE A 474 27.65 12.10 19.12
CA ILE A 474 26.55 11.65 18.25
C ILE A 474 26.49 12.41 16.92
N GLY A 475 27.13 13.59 16.83
CA GLY A 475 27.34 14.30 15.57
C GLY A 475 28.15 13.53 14.52
N ASN A 476 28.73 12.37 14.86
CA ASN A 476 29.44 11.48 13.95
C ASN A 476 28.53 10.53 13.16
N TRP A 477 27.22 10.45 13.46
CA TRP A 477 26.27 9.61 12.70
C TRP A 477 25.85 10.25 11.38
N THR A 478 26.80 10.44 10.47
CA THR A 478 26.58 11.21 9.23
C THR A 478 25.49 10.63 8.30
N GLN A 479 25.13 9.35 8.45
CA GLN A 479 24.05 8.68 7.71
C GLN A 479 22.68 8.75 8.40
N LEU A 480 22.58 9.32 9.60
CA LEU A 480 21.34 9.31 10.38
C LEU A 480 20.24 10.13 9.72
N GLY A 481 19.14 9.46 9.37
CA GLY A 481 17.93 10.06 8.80
C GLY A 481 16.83 10.29 9.83
N GLU A 482 16.74 9.48 10.89
CA GLU A 482 15.71 9.64 11.92
C GLU A 482 16.29 9.44 13.33
N LEU A 483 16.01 10.40 14.21
CA LEU A 483 16.39 10.37 15.62
C LEU A 483 15.17 10.69 16.50
N ASP A 484 14.79 9.75 17.36
CA ASP A 484 13.71 9.93 18.32
C ASP A 484 14.17 9.63 19.75
N LEU A 485 14.30 10.69 20.54
CA LEU A 485 14.65 10.69 21.96
C LEU A 485 13.46 11.09 22.86
N SER A 486 12.25 11.19 22.29
CA SER A 486 11.10 11.80 22.97
C SER A 486 10.62 11.01 24.19
N SER A 487 9.92 11.67 25.11
CA SER A 487 9.34 11.07 26.32
C SER A 487 10.37 10.30 27.15
N ASN A 488 11.41 11.00 27.59
CA ASN A 488 12.48 10.47 28.45
C ASN A 488 12.76 11.46 29.60
N ARG A 489 13.87 11.28 30.31
CA ARG A 489 14.34 12.18 31.38
C ARG A 489 15.69 12.82 31.02
N ILE A 490 15.92 13.09 29.73
CA ILE A 490 17.16 13.68 29.23
C ILE A 490 17.26 15.14 29.70
N VAL A 491 18.45 15.53 30.14
CA VAL A 491 18.77 16.85 30.71
C VAL A 491 19.92 17.50 29.94
N GLY A 492 20.31 18.72 30.32
CA GLY A 492 21.45 19.42 29.72
C GLY A 492 21.06 20.18 28.46
N MET A 493 22.06 20.58 27.67
CA MET A 493 21.89 21.37 26.45
C MET A 493 21.91 20.48 25.21
N ILE A 494 21.31 20.97 24.12
CA ILE A 494 21.47 20.35 22.80
C ILE A 494 22.90 20.63 22.30
N PRO A 495 23.71 19.61 21.96
CA PRO A 495 25.07 19.82 21.46
C PRO A 495 25.05 20.41 20.05
N LYS A 496 25.96 21.34 19.77
CA LYS A 496 26.09 21.97 18.44
C LYS A 496 26.51 20.98 17.35
N GLU A 497 27.22 19.93 17.74
CA GLU A 497 27.69 18.85 16.87
C GLU A 497 26.53 18.13 16.17
N LEU A 498 25.30 18.20 16.72
CA LEU A 498 24.11 17.65 16.07
C LEU A 498 23.82 18.29 14.72
N GLY A 499 24.26 19.54 14.49
CA GLY A 499 24.16 20.21 13.19
C GLY A 499 24.97 19.55 12.08
N ARG A 500 25.87 18.59 12.39
CA ARG A 500 26.60 17.80 11.40
C ARG A 500 25.77 16.69 10.76
N LEU A 501 24.60 16.37 11.32
CA LEU A 501 23.72 15.29 10.85
C LEU A 501 22.90 15.71 9.62
N ILE A 502 23.56 16.11 8.54
CA ILE A 502 22.92 16.69 7.35
C ILE A 502 21.93 15.74 6.63
N SER A 503 21.99 14.44 6.92
CA SER A 503 21.07 13.42 6.38
C SER A 503 19.74 13.36 7.14
N LEU A 504 19.62 14.08 8.27
CA LEU A 504 18.48 14.00 9.19
C LEU A 504 17.21 14.55 8.54
N VAL A 505 16.18 13.72 8.50
CA VAL A 505 14.83 14.01 7.98
C VAL A 505 13.85 14.24 9.13
N ARG A 506 13.98 13.48 10.22
CA ARG A 506 13.08 13.58 11.38
C ARG A 506 13.85 13.65 12.69
N LEU A 507 13.50 14.63 13.50
CA LEU A 507 14.06 14.82 14.83
C LEU A 507 12.97 15.02 15.87
N ARG A 508 12.94 14.14 16.88
CA ARG A 508 12.04 14.25 18.03
C ARG A 508 12.85 14.21 19.32
N MET A 509 12.71 15.24 20.14
CA MET A 509 13.28 15.33 21.48
C MET A 509 12.26 15.85 22.49
N ASN A 510 10.98 15.84 22.14
CA ASN A 510 9.91 16.37 22.97
C ASN A 510 9.71 15.57 24.27
N ASP A 511 9.05 16.18 25.26
CA ASP A 511 8.74 15.56 26.56
C ASP A 511 10.01 15.06 27.27
N ASN A 512 10.91 16.00 27.55
CA ASN A 512 12.18 15.80 28.25
C ASN A 512 12.47 16.98 29.19
N GLN A 513 13.69 17.07 29.71
CA GLN A 513 14.14 18.17 30.57
C GLN A 513 15.32 18.94 29.95
N ILE A 514 15.41 18.98 28.62
CA ILE A 514 16.46 19.66 27.86
C ILE A 514 16.32 21.17 28.07
N SER A 515 17.43 21.86 28.26
CA SER A 515 17.49 23.27 28.65
C SER A 515 18.54 24.04 27.86
N GLY A 516 18.54 25.37 27.99
CA GLY A 516 19.43 26.24 27.22
C GLY A 516 18.82 26.62 25.87
N ASP A 517 19.66 27.14 24.99
CA ASP A 517 19.30 27.55 23.64
C ASP A 517 19.39 26.42 22.61
N ILE A 518 18.71 26.61 21.48
CA ILE A 518 18.91 25.77 20.30
C ILE A 518 20.17 26.26 19.55
N PRO A 519 21.15 25.39 19.28
CA PRO A 519 22.37 25.77 18.57
C PRO A 519 22.11 26.32 17.17
N LEU A 520 22.87 27.34 16.74
CA LEU A 520 22.77 27.88 15.39
C LEU A 520 23.18 26.84 14.33
N GLU A 521 23.99 25.85 14.67
CA GLU A 521 24.39 24.79 13.74
C GLU A 521 23.20 23.96 13.24
N PHE A 522 22.04 24.00 13.90
CA PHE A 522 20.82 23.33 13.43
C PHE A 522 20.42 23.77 12.02
N GLY A 523 20.66 25.03 11.62
CA GLY A 523 20.31 25.51 10.27
C GLY A 523 21.02 24.77 9.13
N LEU A 524 22.03 23.94 9.43
CA LEU A 524 22.71 23.07 8.46
C LEU A 524 21.90 21.81 8.10
N LEU A 525 20.87 21.46 8.88
CA LEU A 525 20.01 20.29 8.70
C LEU A 525 18.98 20.50 7.58
N THR A 526 19.46 20.82 6.38
CA THR A 526 18.64 21.21 5.22
C THR A 526 17.67 20.12 4.71
N ASN A 527 17.87 18.86 5.08
CA ASN A 527 16.97 17.75 4.76
C ASN A 527 15.83 17.55 5.77
N LEU A 528 15.78 18.32 6.85
CA LEU A 528 14.83 18.12 7.93
C LEU A 528 13.40 18.45 7.49
N GLU A 529 12.49 17.49 7.65
CA GLU A 529 11.06 17.60 7.33
C GLU A 529 10.19 17.69 8.58
N TYR A 530 10.64 17.11 9.70
CA TYR A 530 9.88 17.02 10.94
C TYR A 530 10.78 17.36 12.14
N LEU A 531 10.42 18.39 12.90
CA LEU A 531 11.10 18.80 14.12
C LEU A 531 10.12 18.97 15.28
N ASP A 532 10.29 18.18 16.34
CA ASP A 532 9.56 18.34 17.59
C ASP A 532 10.51 18.44 18.79
N LEU A 533 10.55 19.61 19.41
CA LEU A 533 11.30 19.94 20.62
C LEU A 533 10.37 20.35 21.78
N SER A 534 9.07 20.09 21.66
CA SER A 534 8.08 20.56 22.61
C SER A 534 8.21 19.94 24.00
N THR A 535 7.60 20.54 25.02
CA THR A 535 7.60 20.01 26.39
C THR A 535 9.02 19.79 26.93
N ASN A 536 9.79 20.88 26.98
CA ASN A 536 11.17 20.93 27.47
C ASN A 536 11.39 22.22 28.29
N LYS A 537 12.64 22.55 28.60
CA LYS A 537 13.06 23.77 29.32
C LYS A 537 13.91 24.69 28.43
N LEU A 538 13.74 24.63 27.11
CA LEU A 538 14.50 25.47 26.15
C LEU A 538 14.13 26.94 26.33
N ASN A 539 15.08 27.86 26.15
CA ASN A 539 14.90 29.28 26.42
C ASN A 539 15.62 30.19 25.40
N LYS A 540 15.66 31.50 25.66
CA LYS A 540 16.16 32.55 24.75
C LYS A 540 15.29 32.69 23.49
N SER A 541 15.90 32.95 22.33
CA SER A 541 15.25 33.05 21.02
C SER A 541 15.17 31.71 20.30
N ILE A 542 14.16 31.61 19.43
CA ILE A 542 14.14 30.64 18.34
C ILE A 542 15.21 31.08 17.32
N PRO A 543 16.12 30.19 16.85
CA PRO A 543 17.15 30.56 15.89
C PRO A 543 16.57 31.09 14.58
N SER A 544 17.10 32.21 14.08
CA SER A 544 16.60 32.81 12.83
C SER A 544 16.81 31.90 11.62
N ASN A 545 17.92 31.19 11.57
CA ASN A 545 18.30 30.27 10.49
C ASN A 545 17.44 29.00 10.40
N PHE A 546 16.45 28.80 11.28
CA PHE A 546 15.38 27.85 11.01
C PHE A 546 14.64 28.18 9.72
N GLY A 547 14.65 29.45 9.28
CA GLY A 547 14.18 29.88 7.96
C GLY A 547 14.86 29.19 6.77
N ASP A 548 16.03 28.57 6.97
CA ASP A 548 16.79 27.87 5.92
C ASP A 548 16.34 26.41 5.73
N PHE A 549 15.40 25.91 6.54
CA PHE A 549 14.87 24.55 6.41
C PHE A 549 13.87 24.41 5.27
N MET A 550 14.40 24.32 4.05
CA MET A 550 13.60 24.29 2.82
C MET A 550 12.65 23.09 2.70
N LYS A 551 12.81 22.03 3.50
CA LYS A 551 11.94 20.84 3.49
C LYS A 551 11.04 20.71 4.72
N LEU A 552 11.11 21.64 5.68
CA LEU A 552 10.42 21.50 6.95
C LEU A 552 8.91 21.64 6.79
N ASN A 553 8.18 20.58 7.11
CA ASN A 553 6.72 20.51 7.01
C ASN A 553 6.04 20.64 8.38
N TYR A 554 6.72 20.22 9.44
CA TYR A 554 6.21 20.20 10.81
C TYR A 554 7.24 20.77 11.78
N LEU A 555 6.83 21.79 12.53
CA LEU A 555 7.62 22.37 13.62
C LEU A 555 6.77 22.49 14.89
N ASN A 556 7.25 21.89 15.97
CA ASN A 556 6.64 22.00 17.29
C ASN A 556 7.69 22.37 18.34
N LEU A 557 7.56 23.56 18.90
CA LEU A 557 8.39 24.12 19.97
C LEU A 557 7.57 24.46 21.22
N SER A 558 6.33 23.95 21.29
CA SER A 558 5.40 24.29 22.38
C SER A 558 5.88 23.85 23.75
N HIS A 559 5.32 24.40 24.83
CA HIS A 559 5.68 24.04 26.21
C HIS A 559 7.18 24.15 26.49
N ASN A 560 7.74 25.35 26.28
CA ASN A 560 9.13 25.70 26.55
C ASN A 560 9.18 27.10 27.23
N ASN A 561 10.37 27.68 27.36
CA ASN A 561 10.61 28.98 27.98
C ASN A 561 11.19 30.00 26.98
N PHE A 562 10.85 29.91 25.68
CA PHE A 562 11.28 30.90 24.69
C PHE A 562 10.65 32.26 25.01
N SER A 563 11.45 33.33 25.02
CA SER A 563 11.03 34.64 25.55
C SER A 563 11.18 35.81 24.57
N GLU A 564 11.95 35.64 23.50
CA GLU A 564 12.12 36.68 22.48
C GLU A 564 11.01 36.60 21.42
N GLY A 565 10.82 37.67 20.65
CA GLY A 565 9.82 37.68 19.59
C GLY A 565 10.11 36.73 18.42
N LEU A 566 9.10 36.53 17.58
CA LEU A 566 9.19 35.68 16.39
C LEU A 566 10.29 36.17 15.42
N PRO A 567 11.31 35.36 15.09
CA PRO A 567 12.35 35.75 14.14
C PRO A 567 11.77 35.93 12.73
N LEU A 568 12.05 37.05 12.07
CA LEU A 568 11.52 37.33 10.72
C LEU A 568 11.95 36.29 9.68
N HIS A 569 13.16 35.74 9.80
CA HIS A 569 13.67 34.73 8.87
C HIS A 569 12.96 33.38 9.03
N LEU A 570 12.52 33.00 10.24
CA LEU A 570 11.71 31.78 10.45
C LEU A 570 10.43 31.79 9.60
N LEU A 571 9.87 32.97 9.36
CA LEU A 571 8.63 33.16 8.61
C LEU A 571 8.83 32.97 7.09
N SER A 572 10.05 32.74 6.59
CA SER A 572 10.30 32.38 5.19
C SER A 572 10.06 30.90 4.86
N LEU A 573 9.67 30.08 5.84
CA LEU A 573 9.35 28.66 5.65
C LEU A 573 8.03 28.50 4.88
N PHE A 574 8.10 28.54 3.55
CA PHE A 574 6.92 28.48 2.68
C PHE A 574 6.29 27.07 2.57
N HIS A 575 7.03 26.01 2.88
CA HIS A 575 6.57 24.60 2.84
C HIS A 575 5.90 24.11 4.14
N ILE A 576 6.08 24.83 5.25
CA ILE A 576 5.58 24.38 6.56
C ILE A 576 4.06 24.28 6.58
N THR A 577 3.54 23.14 7.04
CA THR A 577 2.10 22.87 7.13
C THR A 577 1.58 23.05 8.55
N LYS A 578 2.38 22.70 9.55
CA LYS A 578 2.01 22.85 10.96
C LYS A 578 3.13 23.53 11.75
N LEU A 579 2.75 24.60 12.44
CA LEU A 579 3.59 25.33 13.38
C LEU A 579 2.90 25.41 14.74
N ASP A 580 3.53 24.85 15.77
CA ASP A 580 3.07 24.98 17.15
C ASP A 580 4.21 25.55 18.02
N ILE A 581 4.01 26.75 18.55
CA ILE A 581 4.95 27.42 19.46
C ILE A 581 4.22 27.90 20.73
N SER A 582 3.09 27.29 21.04
CA SER A 582 2.26 27.62 22.19
C SER A 582 2.93 27.34 23.54
N TYR A 583 2.39 27.87 24.64
CA TYR A 583 2.93 27.67 25.99
C TYR A 583 4.42 28.02 26.08
N ASN A 584 4.73 29.26 25.72
CA ASN A 584 6.06 29.86 25.84
C ASN A 584 5.92 31.25 26.51
N SER A 585 6.99 32.04 26.51
CA SER A 585 7.00 33.42 26.99
C SER A 585 7.28 34.42 25.85
N LEU A 586 6.97 34.06 24.60
CA LEU A 586 7.29 34.87 23.42
C LEU A 586 6.63 36.26 23.54
N ASN A 587 7.38 37.31 23.26
CA ASN A 587 6.92 38.70 23.38
C ASN A 587 6.94 39.43 22.02
N GLY A 588 6.62 40.73 22.02
CA GLY A 588 6.58 41.53 20.80
C GLY A 588 5.29 41.33 20.00
N GLU A 589 5.29 41.80 18.75
CA GLU A 589 4.15 41.71 17.83
C GLU A 589 4.25 40.45 16.95
N ILE A 590 3.12 39.98 16.43
CA ILE A 590 3.11 38.96 15.36
C ILE A 590 3.52 39.66 14.06
N PRO A 591 4.65 39.30 13.41
CA PRO A 591 5.08 39.99 12.20
C PRO A 591 4.15 39.72 11.00
N ALA A 592 3.97 40.71 10.13
CA ALA A 592 3.13 40.57 8.94
C ALA A 592 3.71 39.56 7.93
N GLU A 593 5.02 39.32 7.97
CA GLU A 593 5.75 38.36 7.15
C GLU A 593 5.29 36.91 7.36
N ILE A 594 4.48 36.61 8.38
CA ILE A 594 3.88 35.29 8.58
C ILE A 594 3.07 34.82 7.36
N SER A 595 2.58 35.75 6.53
CA SER A 595 1.90 35.42 5.27
C SER A 595 2.79 34.75 4.23
N LYS A 596 4.12 34.80 4.37
CA LYS A 596 5.06 34.07 3.51
C LYS A 596 5.03 32.55 3.74
N MET A 597 4.45 32.08 4.85
CA MET A 597 4.27 30.66 5.15
C MET A 597 3.04 30.13 4.39
N GLU A 598 3.10 30.13 3.05
CA GLU A 598 1.94 29.91 2.17
C GLU A 598 1.25 28.55 2.37
N SER A 599 2.01 27.52 2.76
CA SER A 599 1.48 26.16 2.97
C SER A 599 0.91 25.91 4.38
N LEU A 600 0.93 26.92 5.26
CA LEU A 600 0.59 26.76 6.68
C LEU A 600 -0.91 26.49 6.85
N GLU A 601 -1.25 25.33 7.41
CA GLU A 601 -2.64 24.92 7.71
C GLU A 601 -3.00 25.10 9.17
N ILE A 602 -2.07 24.79 10.08
CA ILE A 602 -2.29 24.78 11.53
C ILE A 602 -1.24 25.66 12.19
N LEU A 603 -1.70 26.72 12.85
CA LEU A 603 -0.87 27.61 13.64
C LEU A 603 -1.35 27.66 15.08
N ASN A 604 -0.46 27.42 16.03
CA ASN A 604 -0.76 27.55 17.44
C ASN A 604 0.27 28.46 18.12
N LEU A 605 -0.19 29.63 18.54
CA LEU A 605 0.54 30.69 19.23
C LEU A 605 0.02 30.90 20.67
N SER A 606 -0.88 30.06 21.14
CA SER A 606 -1.57 30.25 22.42
C SER A 606 -0.62 30.25 23.62
N HIS A 607 -1.05 30.84 24.73
CA HIS A 607 -0.28 30.89 25.98
C HIS A 607 1.13 31.47 25.78
N ASN A 608 1.19 32.71 25.32
CA ASN A 608 2.42 33.49 25.14
C ASN A 608 2.20 34.93 25.65
N ASN A 609 3.19 35.80 25.47
CA ASN A 609 3.12 37.21 25.84
C ASN A 609 3.11 38.13 24.60
N LEU A 610 2.55 37.64 23.48
CA LEU A 610 2.46 38.38 22.21
C LEU A 610 1.49 39.53 22.36
N SER A 611 1.86 40.70 21.85
CA SER A 611 1.16 41.96 22.06
C SER A 611 0.92 42.68 20.73
N GLY A 612 0.19 43.80 20.78
CA GLY A 612 -0.13 44.57 19.58
C GLY A 612 -1.34 44.03 18.81
N PHE A 613 -1.40 44.35 17.53
CA PHE A 613 -2.53 44.03 16.65
C PHE A 613 -2.29 42.73 15.87
N ILE A 614 -3.36 42.00 15.58
CA ILE A 614 -3.28 40.84 14.67
C ILE A 614 -3.06 41.36 13.23
N PRO A 615 -2.01 40.93 12.51
CA PRO A 615 -1.75 41.38 11.15
C PRO A 615 -2.89 41.07 10.19
N LYS A 616 -3.26 42.03 9.34
CA LYS A 616 -4.20 41.79 8.23
C LYS A 616 -3.69 40.77 7.21
N ALA A 617 -2.38 40.53 7.19
CA ALA A 617 -1.74 39.55 6.30
C ALA A 617 -2.32 38.13 6.44
N PHE A 618 -2.94 37.78 7.59
CA PHE A 618 -3.68 36.52 7.74
C PHE A 618 -4.87 36.37 6.79
N GLU A 619 -5.45 37.47 6.27
CA GLU A 619 -6.51 37.40 5.26
C GLU A 619 -5.98 36.91 3.90
N GLU A 620 -4.69 37.08 3.64
CA GLU A 620 -4.00 36.62 2.43
C GLU A 620 -3.53 35.16 2.56
N MET A 621 -3.36 34.69 3.80
CA MET A 621 -3.06 33.31 4.14
C MET A 621 -4.29 32.47 3.93
N ARG A 622 -4.55 32.21 2.65
CA ARG A 622 -5.52 31.23 2.22
C ARG A 622 -5.24 29.98 3.04
N GLY A 623 -4.06 29.35 2.94
CA GLY A 623 -3.42 28.45 3.94
C GLY A 623 -4.27 27.91 5.10
N LEU A 624 -4.61 28.92 5.89
CA LEU A 624 -5.13 28.97 7.23
C LEU A 624 -6.35 28.08 7.53
N LEU A 625 -6.17 26.88 8.09
CA LEU A 625 -7.33 26.06 8.53
C LEU A 625 -7.69 26.24 10.00
N TYR A 626 -6.68 26.30 10.85
CA TYR A 626 -6.82 26.37 12.28
C TYR A 626 -5.80 27.36 12.84
N ILE A 627 -6.27 28.27 13.68
CA ILE A 627 -5.41 29.15 14.45
C ILE A 627 -5.85 29.16 15.91
N ASP A 628 -4.87 29.12 16.81
CA ASP A 628 -5.08 29.38 18.23
C ASP A 628 -4.11 30.46 18.70
N ILE A 629 -4.66 31.59 19.15
CA ILE A 629 -3.92 32.75 19.67
C ILE A 629 -4.40 33.11 21.09
N SER A 630 -5.09 32.17 21.76
CA SER A 630 -5.64 32.39 23.09
C SER A 630 -4.54 32.65 24.13
N TYR A 631 -4.89 33.33 25.22
CA TYR A 631 -3.99 33.66 26.33
C TYR A 631 -2.71 34.37 25.86
N ASN A 632 -2.89 35.53 25.24
CA ASN A 632 -1.84 36.47 24.84
C ASN A 632 -2.23 37.91 25.27
N GLU A 633 -1.46 38.92 24.87
CA GLU A 633 -1.73 40.34 25.10
C GLU A 633 -2.24 41.08 23.84
N LEU A 634 -2.88 40.38 22.91
CA LEU A 634 -3.33 40.93 21.63
C LEU A 634 -4.58 41.82 21.79
N GLN A 635 -4.72 42.79 20.88
CA GLN A 635 -5.83 43.75 20.88
C GLN A 635 -6.28 44.14 19.48
N GLY A 636 -7.49 44.71 19.37
CA GLY A 636 -8.04 45.24 18.13
C GLY A 636 -8.86 44.23 17.31
N PRO A 637 -9.17 44.56 16.05
CA PRO A 637 -10.05 43.74 15.22
C PRO A 637 -9.38 42.42 14.83
N ILE A 638 -10.15 41.32 14.84
CA ILE A 638 -9.70 40.05 14.26
C ILE A 638 -9.79 40.09 12.71
N PRO A 639 -8.85 39.46 11.99
CA PRO A 639 -8.91 39.33 10.53
C PRO A 639 -10.13 38.52 10.05
N ASN A 640 -10.68 38.86 8.89
CA ASN A 640 -11.83 38.17 8.32
C ASN A 640 -11.39 36.97 7.45
N CYS A 641 -10.96 35.88 8.07
CA CYS A 641 -10.64 34.63 7.38
C CYS A 641 -11.14 33.38 8.14
N LYS A 642 -11.28 32.25 7.42
CA LYS A 642 -11.92 31.02 7.94
C LYS A 642 -11.27 30.47 9.20
N ALA A 643 -9.95 30.64 9.35
CA ALA A 643 -9.20 30.16 10.52
C ALA A 643 -9.72 30.77 11.84
N PHE A 644 -10.03 32.07 11.87
CA PHE A 644 -10.49 32.79 13.08
C PHE A 644 -11.97 32.56 13.41
N LEU A 645 -12.70 31.86 12.53
CA LEU A 645 -14.11 31.49 12.74
C LEU A 645 -14.26 30.09 13.35
N TYR A 646 -13.17 29.33 13.46
CA TYR A 646 -13.18 27.98 14.03
C TYR A 646 -12.99 28.04 15.55
N ASP A 647 -14.01 27.60 16.30
CA ASP A 647 -14.10 27.60 17.77
C ASP A 647 -13.56 28.89 18.46
N PRO A 648 -14.06 30.08 18.06
CA PRO A 648 -13.50 31.39 18.46
C PRO A 648 -13.56 31.64 19.97
N VAL A 649 -14.49 31.00 20.67
CA VAL A 649 -14.62 31.09 22.13
C VAL A 649 -13.38 30.53 22.82
N ARG A 650 -12.78 29.46 22.28
CA ARG A 650 -11.58 28.84 22.85
C ARG A 650 -10.29 29.41 22.27
N THR A 651 -10.24 29.64 20.96
CA THR A 651 -9.01 29.99 20.24
C THR A 651 -8.62 31.47 20.36
N LEU A 652 -9.50 32.34 20.86
CA LEU A 652 -9.26 33.80 20.97
C LEU A 652 -9.32 34.33 22.41
N GLN A 653 -9.77 33.52 23.38
CA GLN A 653 -9.95 33.95 24.77
C GLN A 653 -8.66 34.42 25.44
N GLY A 654 -8.77 35.16 26.55
CA GLY A 654 -7.61 35.54 27.36
C GLY A 654 -6.73 36.64 26.78
N ASN A 655 -7.21 37.38 25.77
CA ASN A 655 -6.54 38.54 25.17
C ASN A 655 -7.09 39.88 25.70
N LYS A 656 -6.30 40.97 25.60
CA LYS A 656 -6.60 42.27 26.25
C LYS A 656 -7.76 43.05 25.64
N GLY A 657 -8.05 42.90 24.35
CA GLY A 657 -9.08 43.72 23.69
C GLY A 657 -9.40 43.32 22.27
N LEU A 658 -9.51 42.02 21.99
CA LEU A 658 -9.96 41.54 20.68
C LEU A 658 -11.43 41.87 20.45
N CYS A 659 -11.76 42.33 19.24
CA CYS A 659 -13.12 42.67 18.85
C CYS A 659 -13.41 42.15 17.43
N GLY A 660 -14.68 41.89 17.13
CA GLY A 660 -15.08 41.36 15.82
C GLY A 660 -16.51 40.84 15.81
N ASN A 661 -17.01 40.57 14.61
CA ASN A 661 -18.37 40.03 14.43
C ASN A 661 -18.36 38.49 14.52
N VAL A 662 -17.92 37.96 15.66
CA VAL A 662 -17.75 36.52 15.90
C VAL A 662 -18.23 36.18 17.32
N THR A 663 -18.86 35.01 17.48
CA THR A 663 -19.42 34.55 18.76
C THR A 663 -18.36 34.53 19.85
N GLY A 664 -18.59 35.29 20.94
CA GLY A 664 -17.67 35.37 22.08
C GLY A 664 -16.83 36.66 22.16
N LEU A 665 -16.82 37.51 21.12
CA LEU A 665 -16.14 38.81 21.11
C LEU A 665 -17.13 39.98 21.04
N GLN A 666 -16.73 41.14 21.57
CA GLN A 666 -17.52 42.37 21.45
C GLN A 666 -17.36 42.96 20.04
N PRO A 667 -18.40 43.60 19.47
CA PRO A 667 -18.28 44.37 18.22
C PRO A 667 -17.26 45.52 18.37
N CYS A 668 -16.46 45.77 17.35
CA CYS A 668 -15.48 46.86 17.39
C CYS A 668 -16.17 48.24 17.37
N ASN A 669 -15.82 49.13 18.30
CA ASN A 669 -16.33 50.51 18.34
C ASN A 669 -15.70 51.38 17.24
N SER A 670 -16.54 52.12 16.52
CA SER A 670 -16.17 52.94 15.35
C SER A 670 -15.24 54.13 15.66
N SER A 671 -15.02 54.47 16.92
CA SER A 671 -14.11 55.54 17.35
C SER A 671 -12.61 55.18 17.27
N MET A 672 -12.27 53.91 17.09
CA MET A 672 -10.88 53.42 16.98
C MET A 672 -10.39 53.30 15.53
N ILE A 673 -11.27 53.43 14.53
CA ILE A 673 -10.99 53.09 13.12
C ILE A 673 -10.33 54.26 12.34
N HIS A 674 -10.44 55.51 12.81
CA HIS A 674 -10.08 56.71 12.03
C HIS A 674 -8.69 57.33 12.30
N LYS A 675 -7.77 56.68 13.04
CA LYS A 675 -6.42 57.25 13.31
C LYS A 675 -5.26 56.57 12.57
N TYR A 676 -5.52 55.78 11.53
CA TYR A 676 -4.50 54.99 10.83
C TYR A 676 -4.18 55.49 9.41
N SER A 677 -3.96 56.80 9.27
CA SER A 677 -3.29 57.37 8.10
C SER A 677 -2.47 58.57 8.54
N SER A 678 -1.15 58.50 8.36
CA SER A 678 -0.14 59.53 8.66
C SER A 678 0.28 59.70 10.14
N ARG A 679 1.49 59.25 10.47
CA ARG A 679 2.61 60.16 10.74
C ARG A 679 3.96 59.45 10.96
N LYS A 680 4.98 60.03 10.33
CA LYS A 680 6.42 59.79 10.55
C LYS A 680 6.79 59.94 12.03
N GLY A 681 7.69 59.08 12.48
CA GLY A 681 8.02 58.90 13.89
C GLY A 681 8.74 60.07 14.55
N HIS A 682 8.70 60.10 15.89
CA HIS A 682 9.61 60.80 16.80
C HIS A 682 9.80 59.91 18.05
N LYS A 683 11.05 59.78 18.51
CA LYS A 683 11.45 59.19 19.81
C LYS A 683 11.01 60.12 20.94
N VAL A 684 10.47 59.62 22.06
CA VAL A 684 10.71 60.14 23.44
C VAL A 684 10.37 59.07 24.51
N VAL A 685 11.43 58.66 25.24
CA VAL A 685 11.65 58.48 26.70
C VAL A 685 10.51 58.03 27.65
N PHE A 686 10.84 57.01 28.44
CA PHE A 686 10.16 56.46 29.63
C PHE A 686 9.94 57.48 30.76
N LEU A 687 8.78 57.42 31.42
CA LEU A 687 8.62 57.91 32.79
C LEU A 687 7.73 56.96 33.59
N VAL A 688 8.40 56.23 34.49
CA VAL A 688 7.81 55.42 35.55
C VAL A 688 7.20 56.35 36.59
N LEU A 689 5.98 56.06 37.05
CA LEU A 689 5.49 56.50 38.36
C LEU A 689 4.49 55.48 38.91
N PHE A 690 4.95 54.78 39.96
CA PHE A 690 4.14 54.01 40.90
C PHE A 690 3.06 54.89 41.54
N LEU A 691 1.93 54.29 41.92
CA LEU A 691 1.34 54.37 43.27
C LEU A 691 0.02 53.58 43.33
N GLY A 692 -0.15 52.76 44.37
CA GLY A 692 -1.50 52.41 44.87
C GLY A 692 -1.86 50.92 45.00
N VAL A 693 -0.98 50.08 45.56
CA VAL A 693 -1.44 48.88 46.31
C VAL A 693 -1.80 49.36 47.71
N PRO A 694 -3.10 49.35 48.08
CA PRO A 694 -3.56 48.30 49.01
C PRO A 694 -5.05 47.93 48.83
N LEU A 695 -5.39 47.20 47.76
CA LEU A 695 -6.69 46.53 47.62
C LEU A 695 -6.60 45.02 47.33
N VAL A 696 -5.39 44.48 47.13
CA VAL A 696 -5.17 43.09 46.72
C VAL A 696 -4.96 42.12 47.90
N LEU A 697 -4.74 42.63 49.13
CA LEU A 697 -4.48 41.77 50.29
C LEU A 697 -5.72 41.33 51.07
N LEU A 698 -6.91 41.90 50.80
CA LEU A 698 -8.16 41.50 51.47
C LEU A 698 -8.99 40.47 50.69
N SER A 699 -8.77 40.32 49.38
CA SER A 699 -9.47 39.32 48.55
C SER A 699 -8.88 37.90 48.69
N PHE A 700 -7.59 37.79 49.03
CA PHE A 700 -6.91 36.50 49.16
C PHE A 700 -7.31 35.71 50.42
N PHE A 701 -7.69 36.38 51.52
CA PHE A 701 -8.07 35.70 52.76
C PHE A 701 -9.51 35.15 52.72
N GLY A 702 -10.42 35.81 51.98
CA GLY A 702 -11.80 35.34 51.78
C GLY A 702 -11.90 34.11 50.88
N PHE A 703 -11.05 34.02 49.85
CA PHE A 703 -11.03 32.88 48.93
C PHE A 703 -10.46 31.60 49.58
N PHE A 704 -9.48 31.75 50.49
CA PHE A 704 -8.86 30.62 51.19
C PHE A 704 -9.80 29.97 52.23
N VAL A 705 -10.68 30.74 52.86
CA VAL A 705 -11.71 30.23 53.80
C VAL A 705 -12.88 29.56 53.06
N PHE A 706 -13.24 30.06 51.87
CA PHE A 706 -14.27 29.46 51.03
C PHE A 706 -13.85 28.09 50.47
N MET A 707 -12.57 27.93 50.10
CA MET A 707 -11.99 26.67 49.61
C MET A 707 -11.85 25.60 50.70
N ARG A 708 -11.67 25.96 51.98
CA ARG A 708 -11.59 24.99 53.09
C ARG A 708 -12.94 24.43 53.54
N ARG A 709 -14.06 25.11 53.29
CA ARG A 709 -15.40 24.62 53.69
C ARG A 709 -16.06 23.65 52.69
N ARG A 710 -15.53 23.50 51.48
CA ARG A 710 -16.08 22.54 50.49
C ARG A 710 -15.45 21.14 50.51
N LYS A 711 -14.43 20.89 51.34
CA LYS A 711 -13.71 19.60 51.36
C LYS A 711 -14.06 18.69 52.54
N LYS A 712 -15.22 18.86 53.19
CA LYS A 712 -15.60 18.02 54.34
C LYS A 712 -17.04 17.51 54.38
N ASP A 713 -17.74 17.41 53.26
CA ASP A 713 -18.95 16.57 53.25
C ASP A 713 -19.22 15.92 51.90
N ARG A 714 -19.50 14.62 51.99
CA ARG A 714 -19.94 13.64 50.98
C ARG A 714 -18.88 12.95 50.13
N GLU A 715 -18.22 11.99 50.78
CA GLU A 715 -18.19 10.63 50.24
C GLU A 715 -19.57 9.97 50.44
N SER A 716 -20.26 9.61 49.36
CA SER A 716 -20.94 8.32 49.20
C SER A 716 -21.56 8.20 47.80
N LYS A 717 -21.06 7.21 47.02
CA LYS A 717 -21.70 6.49 45.90
C LYS A 717 -22.69 7.26 45.00
N GLN A 718 -22.23 7.66 43.81
CA GLN A 718 -22.92 7.38 42.54
C GLN A 718 -21.92 7.49 41.39
N SER A 719 -21.69 6.39 40.66
CA SER A 719 -20.99 6.39 39.39
C SER A 719 -21.79 7.16 38.33
N LYS A 720 -21.18 8.19 37.74
CA LYS A 720 -21.56 8.81 36.45
C LYS A 720 -20.24 9.04 35.72
N ILE A 721 -19.85 8.26 34.71
CA ILE A 721 -20.33 8.30 33.32
C ILE A 721 -20.65 9.75 32.92
N GLN A 722 -19.60 10.49 32.57
CA GLN A 722 -19.73 11.77 31.91
C GLN A 722 -18.50 11.94 31.01
N ASP A 723 -18.54 11.36 29.82
CA ASP A 723 -17.68 11.68 28.66
C ASP A 723 -18.07 10.83 27.43
N GLU A 724 -19.37 10.76 27.11
CA GLU A 724 -19.89 10.11 25.88
C GLU A 724 -20.38 11.20 24.91
N VAL A 725 -19.94 11.17 23.64
CA VAL A 725 -20.41 12.09 22.60
C VAL A 725 -21.43 11.37 21.71
N PHE A 726 -22.69 11.79 21.80
CA PHE A 726 -23.78 11.35 20.92
C PHE A 726 -24.31 12.55 20.13
N LEU A 727 -24.24 12.49 18.80
CA LEU A 727 -24.84 13.50 17.92
C LEU A 727 -25.68 12.80 16.86
N PHE A 728 -27.00 12.95 16.96
CA PHE A 728 -28.00 12.38 16.06
C PHE A 728 -28.96 13.47 15.58
N GLU A 729 -29.57 13.30 14.40
CA GLU A 729 -30.70 14.14 13.95
C GLU A 729 -31.82 14.13 15.02
N SER A 730 -32.51 15.26 15.18
CA SER A 730 -33.53 15.51 16.23
C SER A 730 -34.72 14.54 16.27
N ARG A 731 -34.81 13.57 15.35
CA ARG A 731 -35.82 12.52 15.31
C ARG A 731 -35.49 11.30 16.18
N PHE A 732 -34.26 11.18 16.67
CA PHE A 732 -33.80 10.03 17.46
C PHE A 732 -33.30 10.47 18.84
N ASP A 733 -33.66 9.73 19.89
CA ASP A 733 -32.98 9.82 21.18
C ASP A 733 -31.64 9.10 21.08
N GLY A 734 -30.54 9.85 21.14
CA GLY A 734 -29.20 9.34 20.85
C GLY A 734 -28.70 8.25 21.79
N ARG A 735 -29.16 8.22 23.05
CA ARG A 735 -28.76 7.16 24.00
C ARG A 735 -29.59 5.90 23.79
N ALA A 736 -30.91 6.04 23.60
CA ALA A 736 -31.80 4.92 23.33
C ALA A 736 -31.45 4.24 21.99
N LEU A 737 -31.14 5.02 20.96
CA LEU A 737 -30.72 4.51 19.65
C LEU A 737 -29.41 3.73 19.72
N PHE A 738 -28.45 4.18 20.53
CA PHE A 738 -27.19 3.46 20.76
C PHE A 738 -27.46 2.08 21.38
N GLU A 739 -28.20 2.02 22.48
CA GLU A 739 -28.53 0.76 23.16
C GLU A 739 -29.30 -0.19 22.23
N ASP A 740 -30.23 0.35 21.44
CA ASP A 740 -30.95 -0.41 20.43
C ASP A 740 -30.01 -1.00 19.38
N ILE A 741 -29.06 -0.22 18.84
CA ILE A 741 -28.09 -0.69 17.84
C ILE A 741 -27.24 -1.83 18.40
N ILE A 742 -26.68 -1.68 19.60
CA ILE A 742 -25.84 -2.72 20.22
C ILE A 742 -26.67 -4.00 20.43
N ARG A 743 -27.91 -3.86 20.89
CA ARG A 743 -28.82 -4.99 21.13
C ARG A 743 -29.22 -5.71 19.85
N VAL A 744 -29.67 -4.98 18.82
CA VAL A 744 -30.20 -5.59 17.58
C VAL A 744 -29.11 -6.14 16.67
N THR A 745 -27.88 -5.68 16.84
CA THR A 745 -26.70 -6.23 16.13
C THR A 745 -25.96 -7.28 16.95
N ASN A 746 -26.47 -7.66 18.14
CA ASN A 746 -25.82 -8.58 19.08
C ASN A 746 -24.34 -8.21 19.34
N GLY A 747 -24.06 -6.94 19.61
CA GLY A 747 -22.69 -6.46 19.82
C GLY A 747 -21.84 -6.40 18.55
N PHE A 748 -22.45 -6.15 17.39
CA PHE A 748 -21.81 -6.17 16.07
C PHE A 748 -21.35 -7.56 15.60
N ASP A 749 -22.22 -8.55 15.80
CA ASP A 749 -22.03 -9.92 15.31
C ASP A 749 -21.91 -9.94 13.77
N ALA A 750 -21.04 -10.82 13.26
CA ALA A 750 -20.76 -10.97 11.85
C ALA A 750 -22.00 -11.34 11.01
N ILE A 751 -23.05 -11.95 11.60
CA ILE A 751 -24.28 -12.27 10.88
C ILE A 751 -25.04 -11.02 10.38
N TYR A 752 -24.81 -9.87 11.02
CA TYR A 752 -25.41 -8.59 10.62
C TYR A 752 -24.51 -7.79 9.68
N CYS A 753 -23.30 -8.28 9.39
CA CYS A 753 -22.34 -7.63 8.50
C CYS A 753 -22.85 -7.65 7.05
N ILE A 754 -22.95 -6.48 6.44
CA ILE A 754 -23.38 -6.29 5.05
C ILE A 754 -22.26 -5.79 4.13
N GLY A 755 -21.11 -5.42 4.69
CA GLY A 755 -19.93 -5.03 3.92
C GLY A 755 -18.73 -4.75 4.81
N LYS A 756 -17.51 -5.02 4.32
CA LYS A 756 -16.26 -4.73 5.02
C LYS A 756 -15.33 -3.98 4.07
N GLY A 757 -14.86 -2.81 4.51
CA GLY A 757 -13.97 -1.94 3.74
C GLY A 757 -12.68 -1.59 4.51
N GLY A 758 -11.79 -0.82 3.88
CA GLY A 758 -10.49 -0.46 4.46
C GLY A 758 -10.56 0.34 5.77
N HIS A 759 -11.67 1.04 6.01
CA HIS A 759 -11.85 1.93 7.18
C HIS A 759 -12.84 1.39 8.22
N GLY A 760 -13.48 0.24 7.99
CA GLY A 760 -14.46 -0.31 8.93
C GLY A 760 -15.39 -1.38 8.36
N THR A 761 -16.28 -1.88 9.21
CA THR A 761 -17.28 -2.91 8.89
C THR A 761 -18.68 -2.32 9.00
N VAL A 762 -19.54 -2.56 8.00
CA VAL A 762 -20.91 -2.06 7.92
C VAL A 762 -21.89 -3.16 8.31
N TYR A 763 -22.79 -2.83 9.23
CA TYR A 763 -23.81 -3.73 9.76
C TYR A 763 -25.21 -3.22 9.42
N LYS A 764 -26.15 -4.15 9.18
CA LYS A 764 -27.57 -3.84 9.08
C LYS A 764 -28.20 -3.92 10.47
N ALA A 765 -28.87 -2.85 10.90
CA ALA A 765 -29.62 -2.84 12.16
C ALA A 765 -31.10 -2.57 11.89
N ASN A 766 -31.95 -3.50 12.35
CA ASN A 766 -33.40 -3.35 12.34
C ASN A 766 -33.86 -2.85 13.71
N LEU A 767 -34.23 -1.57 13.81
CA LEU A 767 -34.59 -0.95 15.07
C LEU A 767 -36.00 -1.36 15.53
N PRO A 768 -36.29 -1.32 16.85
CA PRO A 768 -37.62 -1.60 17.38
C PRO A 768 -38.73 -0.69 16.82
N SER A 769 -38.37 0.50 16.35
CA SER A 769 -39.26 1.45 15.66
C SER A 769 -39.70 0.99 14.27
N GLY A 770 -39.15 -0.11 13.75
CA GLY A 770 -39.36 -0.60 12.38
C GLY A 770 -38.43 0.06 11.35
N ALA A 771 -37.59 1.02 11.75
CA ALA A 771 -36.61 1.64 10.87
C ALA A 771 -35.40 0.71 10.63
N ILE A 772 -34.94 0.63 9.38
CA ILE A 772 -33.74 -0.12 9.00
C ILE A 772 -32.62 0.88 8.71
N ILE A 773 -31.46 0.69 9.36
CA ILE A 773 -30.31 1.59 9.24
C ILE A 773 -29.03 0.80 8.94
N ALA A 774 -28.06 1.48 8.30
CA ALA A 774 -26.72 0.97 8.09
C ALA A 774 -25.77 1.57 9.15
N VAL A 775 -25.01 0.71 9.83
CA VAL A 775 -24.10 1.11 10.90
C VAL A 775 -22.66 0.77 10.51
N LYS A 776 -21.84 1.79 10.20
CA LYS A 776 -20.43 1.60 9.84
C LYS A 776 -19.57 1.74 11.10
N LYS A 777 -19.05 0.62 11.60
CA LYS A 777 -18.15 0.54 12.74
C LYS A 777 -16.69 0.64 12.28
N PHE A 778 -15.94 1.56 12.88
CA PHE A 778 -14.54 1.79 12.54
C PHE A 778 -13.62 0.87 13.37
N ASN A 779 -12.47 0.52 12.82
CA ASN A 779 -11.51 -0.37 13.47
C ASN A 779 -10.79 0.40 14.59
N GLN A 780 -11.11 0.13 15.85
CA GLN A 780 -10.38 0.72 16.98
C GLN A 780 -9.06 -0.05 17.23
N PRO A 781 -7.93 0.64 17.51
CA PRO A 781 -6.75 0.00 18.06
C PRO A 781 -7.08 -0.51 19.46
N LEU A 782 -6.73 -1.77 19.76
CA LEU A 782 -7.06 -2.45 21.03
C LEU A 782 -6.40 -1.87 22.29
N CYS A 783 -5.62 -0.79 22.19
CA CYS A 783 -5.05 -0.07 23.33
C CYS A 783 -4.79 1.39 22.97
N ALA A 784 -5.67 2.30 23.40
CA ALA A 784 -5.36 3.73 23.43
C ALA A 784 -5.89 4.34 24.73
N THR A 785 -4.98 4.61 25.67
CA THR A 785 -5.23 5.44 26.85
C THR A 785 -5.31 6.93 26.52
N GLU A 786 -5.23 7.30 25.24
CA GLU A 786 -5.42 8.66 24.73
C GLU A 786 -6.66 8.70 23.83
N LYS A 787 -7.54 9.68 24.05
CA LYS A 787 -8.73 9.96 23.21
C LYS A 787 -8.28 10.43 21.81
N ARG A 788 -7.84 9.53 20.96
CA ARG A 788 -7.45 9.81 19.57
C ARG A 788 -8.60 9.40 18.65
N PHE A 789 -9.23 10.38 18.02
CA PHE A 789 -10.27 10.13 17.02
C PHE A 789 -9.66 9.53 15.75
N ASP A 790 -10.32 8.53 15.17
CA ASP A 790 -9.96 7.99 13.86
C ASP A 790 -10.13 9.10 12.79
N LYS A 791 -9.08 9.35 12.01
CA LYS A 791 -9.04 10.38 10.97
C LYS A 791 -10.06 10.12 9.87
N ALA A 792 -10.32 8.85 9.52
CA ALA A 792 -11.31 8.48 8.52
C ALA A 792 -12.74 8.75 9.02
N LEU A 793 -13.02 8.42 10.29
CA LEU A 793 -14.29 8.74 10.94
C LEU A 793 -14.56 10.24 10.96
N LEU A 794 -13.58 11.05 11.37
CA LEU A 794 -13.75 12.51 11.42
C LEU A 794 -13.97 13.13 10.03
N ASN A 795 -13.29 12.64 9.00
CA ASN A 795 -13.50 13.10 7.63
C ASN A 795 -14.91 12.80 7.14
N GLU A 796 -15.38 11.56 7.35
CA GLU A 796 -16.70 11.13 6.90
C GLU A 796 -17.82 11.85 7.66
N ILE A 797 -17.69 12.06 8.98
CA ILE A 797 -18.61 12.90 9.76
C ILE A 797 -18.66 14.30 9.15
N ARG A 798 -17.50 14.93 8.98
CA ARG A 798 -17.39 16.32 8.55
C ARG A 798 -18.04 16.54 7.19
N VAL A 799 -17.74 15.68 6.21
CA VAL A 799 -18.32 15.80 4.86
C VAL A 799 -19.83 15.54 4.89
N LEU A 800 -20.28 14.45 5.50
CA LEU A 800 -21.70 14.08 5.51
C LEU A 800 -22.58 15.04 6.33
N THR A 801 -22.01 15.80 7.26
CA THR A 801 -22.73 16.90 7.92
C THR A 801 -22.89 18.15 7.05
N GLU A 802 -21.99 18.36 6.09
CA GLU A 802 -21.97 19.54 5.21
C GLU A 802 -22.76 19.32 3.90
N VAL A 803 -22.85 18.07 3.40
CA VAL A 803 -23.52 17.76 2.13
C VAL A 803 -24.97 17.32 2.30
N ARG A 804 -25.86 17.81 1.43
CA ARG A 804 -27.26 17.35 1.34
C ARG A 804 -27.69 17.28 -0.12
N HIS A 805 -27.64 16.08 -0.69
CA HIS A 805 -28.03 15.85 -2.08
C HIS A 805 -28.75 14.50 -2.22
N ARG A 806 -29.73 14.43 -3.13
CA ARG A 806 -30.56 13.22 -3.35
C ARG A 806 -29.77 12.00 -3.84
N ASN A 807 -28.57 12.20 -4.39
CA ASN A 807 -27.67 11.13 -4.86
C ASN A 807 -26.43 10.96 -3.96
N ILE A 808 -26.51 11.38 -2.69
CA ILE A 808 -25.48 11.15 -1.67
C ILE A 808 -26.14 10.45 -0.48
N VAL A 809 -25.48 9.46 0.12
CA VAL A 809 -26.00 8.74 1.28
C VAL A 809 -26.27 9.70 2.43
N LYS A 810 -27.44 9.58 3.05
CA LYS A 810 -27.82 10.40 4.20
C LYS A 810 -27.21 9.87 5.51
N LEU A 811 -26.56 10.75 6.26
CA LEU A 811 -26.12 10.51 7.64
C LEU A 811 -27.26 10.85 8.63
N TYR A 812 -27.57 9.93 9.55
CA TYR A 812 -28.51 10.16 10.65
C TYR A 812 -27.81 10.55 11.94
N GLY A 813 -26.57 10.12 12.15
CA GLY A 813 -25.76 10.50 13.30
C GLY A 813 -24.52 9.65 13.49
N PHE A 814 -23.81 9.85 14.59
CA PHE A 814 -22.62 9.10 14.93
C PHE A 814 -22.47 8.90 16.44
N CYS A 815 -21.71 7.88 16.81
CA CYS A 815 -21.35 7.58 18.19
C CYS A 815 -19.82 7.43 18.30
N SER A 816 -19.24 8.03 19.34
CA SER A 816 -17.85 7.81 19.72
C SER A 816 -17.72 7.63 21.24
N ASN A 817 -17.28 6.45 21.66
CA ASN A 817 -16.98 6.03 23.03
C ASN A 817 -15.68 5.18 23.02
N ALA A 818 -15.02 5.04 24.17
CA ALA A 818 -13.87 4.17 24.43
C ALA A 818 -14.04 2.71 23.97
N GLN A 819 -15.27 2.19 23.86
CA GLN A 819 -15.53 0.82 23.38
C GLN A 819 -16.00 0.73 21.92
N HIS A 820 -16.63 1.79 21.38
CA HIS A 820 -17.30 1.75 20.07
C HIS A 820 -17.23 3.12 19.37
N SER A 821 -16.81 3.11 18.10
CA SER A 821 -16.89 4.27 17.20
C SER A 821 -17.60 3.87 15.91
N PHE A 822 -18.77 4.45 15.65
CA PHE A 822 -19.55 4.11 14.45
C PHE A 822 -20.43 5.25 13.92
N LEU A 823 -20.71 5.19 12.62
CA LEU A 823 -21.63 6.06 11.90
C LEU A 823 -22.97 5.36 11.67
N VAL A 824 -24.06 6.11 11.74
CA VAL A 824 -25.41 5.65 11.43
C VAL A 824 -25.92 6.37 10.18
N CYS A 825 -26.08 5.61 9.11
CA CYS A 825 -26.48 6.10 7.80
C CYS A 825 -27.79 5.46 7.32
N GLN A 826 -28.38 6.04 6.29
CA GLN A 826 -29.48 5.44 5.54
C GLN A 826 -29.07 4.07 4.99
N TYR A 827 -29.92 3.07 5.21
CA TYR A 827 -29.78 1.76 4.56
C TYR A 827 -30.36 1.82 3.14
N LEU A 828 -29.63 1.27 2.17
CA LEU A 828 -30.02 1.21 0.76
C LEU A 828 -30.15 -0.25 0.34
N GLU A 829 -31.36 -0.66 -0.05
CA GLU A 829 -31.77 -2.06 -0.05
C GLU A 829 -31.09 -2.93 -1.11
N ARG A 830 -30.63 -2.32 -2.21
CA ARG A 830 -29.99 -3.04 -3.32
C ARG A 830 -28.47 -3.17 -3.14
N GLY A 831 -27.90 -2.57 -2.10
CA GLY A 831 -26.47 -2.62 -1.83
C GLY A 831 -25.63 -1.89 -2.89
N SER A 832 -24.36 -2.27 -3.01
CA SER A 832 -23.41 -1.64 -3.94
C SER A 832 -23.65 -2.06 -5.39
N LEU A 833 -23.42 -1.14 -6.32
CA LEU A 833 -23.48 -1.36 -7.76
C LEU A 833 -22.51 -2.48 -8.22
N ALA A 834 -21.33 -2.61 -7.60
CA ALA A 834 -20.38 -3.69 -7.88
C ALA A 834 -21.01 -5.08 -7.72
N LEU A 835 -21.79 -5.30 -6.65
CA LEU A 835 -22.48 -6.58 -6.40
C LEU A 835 -23.54 -6.88 -7.47
N ILE A 836 -24.21 -5.84 -8.00
CA ILE A 836 -25.23 -6.01 -9.04
C ILE A 836 -24.58 -6.28 -10.39
N LEU A 837 -23.57 -5.51 -10.79
CA LEU A 837 -22.88 -5.68 -12.07
C LEU A 837 -22.09 -6.99 -12.15
N GLY A 838 -21.51 -7.42 -11.02
CA GLY A 838 -20.79 -8.70 -10.88
C GLY A 838 -21.69 -9.93 -10.87
N ASN A 839 -23.01 -9.78 -10.82
CA ASN A 839 -23.98 -10.88 -10.88
C ASN A 839 -24.70 -10.88 -12.23
N GLU A 840 -24.61 -12.00 -12.95
CA GLU A 840 -25.17 -12.16 -14.29
C GLU A 840 -26.66 -11.80 -14.40
N ASP A 841 -27.48 -12.24 -13.45
CA ASP A 841 -28.93 -12.03 -13.52
C ASP A 841 -29.33 -10.68 -12.92
N ALA A 842 -28.65 -10.23 -11.87
CA ALA A 842 -28.92 -8.93 -11.27
C ALA A 842 -28.52 -7.77 -12.21
N ALA A 843 -27.45 -7.92 -13.00
CA ALA A 843 -27.02 -6.93 -13.98
C ALA A 843 -28.04 -6.70 -15.11
N LYS A 844 -28.83 -7.73 -15.47
CA LYS A 844 -29.92 -7.63 -16.47
C LYS A 844 -31.10 -6.79 -15.95
N ILE A 845 -31.27 -6.71 -14.62
CA ILE A 845 -32.31 -5.87 -14.00
C ILE A 845 -32.02 -4.38 -14.25
N LEU A 846 -30.73 -4.01 -14.33
CA LEU A 846 -30.26 -2.69 -14.75
C LEU A 846 -30.29 -2.58 -16.27
N ASP A 847 -31.49 -2.38 -16.83
CA ASP A 847 -31.67 -2.02 -18.24
C ASP A 847 -30.94 -0.71 -18.59
N TRP A 848 -30.88 -0.39 -19.89
CA TRP A 848 -30.17 0.79 -20.36
C TRP A 848 -30.66 2.09 -19.72
N SER A 849 -31.97 2.25 -19.51
CA SER A 849 -32.53 3.45 -18.89
C SER A 849 -32.05 3.60 -17.44
N LYS A 850 -32.08 2.52 -16.65
CA LYS A 850 -31.55 2.53 -15.27
C LYS A 850 -30.05 2.83 -15.24
N ARG A 851 -29.26 2.24 -16.13
CA ARG A 851 -27.81 2.50 -16.24
C ARG A 851 -27.52 3.98 -16.57
N LEU A 852 -28.26 4.55 -17.52
CA LEU A 852 -28.18 5.97 -17.86
C LEU A 852 -28.50 6.84 -16.63
N ASN A 853 -29.56 6.50 -15.89
CA ASN A 853 -29.96 7.23 -14.69
C ASN A 853 -28.93 7.12 -13.55
N ILE A 854 -28.26 5.98 -13.41
CA ILE A 854 -27.17 5.80 -12.45
C ILE A 854 -25.99 6.72 -12.81
N VAL A 855 -25.56 6.73 -14.08
CA VAL A 855 -24.47 7.62 -14.53
C VAL A 855 -24.85 9.09 -14.29
N LYS A 856 -26.08 9.48 -14.64
CA LYS A 856 -26.62 10.83 -14.38
C LYS A 856 -26.60 11.16 -12.88
N GLY A 857 -27.07 10.26 -12.03
CA GLY A 857 -27.11 10.45 -10.57
C GLY A 857 -25.73 10.67 -9.96
N VAL A 858 -24.73 9.88 -10.37
CA VAL A 858 -23.33 10.07 -9.91
C VAL A 858 -22.76 11.38 -10.44
N ALA A 859 -23.01 11.72 -11.71
CA ALA A 859 -22.57 12.99 -12.29
C ALA A 859 -23.15 14.20 -11.56
N TYR A 860 -24.44 14.16 -11.19
CA TYR A 860 -25.10 15.21 -10.42
C TYR A 860 -24.53 15.33 -9.00
N ALA A 861 -24.28 14.21 -8.32
CA ALA A 861 -23.65 14.22 -7.00
C ALA A 861 -22.25 14.85 -7.04
N LEU A 862 -21.40 14.45 -8.00
CA LEU A 862 -20.04 14.98 -8.13
C LEU A 862 -20.05 16.45 -8.56
N SER A 863 -20.94 16.85 -9.47
CA SER A 863 -21.12 18.25 -9.86
C SER A 863 -21.46 19.12 -8.66
N TYR A 864 -22.43 18.69 -7.84
CA TYR A 864 -22.81 19.36 -6.60
C TYR A 864 -21.63 19.47 -5.62
N MET A 865 -20.87 18.40 -5.41
CA MET A 865 -19.73 18.42 -4.50
C MET A 865 -18.58 19.30 -4.99
N HIS A 866 -18.30 19.33 -6.28
CA HIS A 866 -17.17 20.10 -6.84
C HIS A 866 -17.50 21.58 -7.05
N HIS A 867 -18.75 21.91 -7.38
CA HIS A 867 -19.12 23.26 -7.86
C HIS A 867 -20.15 23.97 -6.99
N ASP A 868 -21.08 23.23 -6.36
CA ASP A 868 -22.14 23.83 -5.54
C ASP A 868 -21.77 23.88 -4.05
N CYS A 869 -20.87 23.00 -3.60
CA CYS A 869 -20.28 23.05 -2.26
C CYS A 869 -19.12 24.06 -2.23
N SER A 870 -19.12 24.92 -1.21
CA SER A 870 -18.04 25.89 -0.99
C SER A 870 -17.50 25.73 0.44
N PRO A 871 -16.31 25.12 0.62
CA PRO A 871 -15.32 24.75 -0.40
C PRO A 871 -15.67 23.47 -1.19
N PRO A 872 -15.11 23.27 -2.41
CA PRO A 872 -15.29 22.04 -3.17
C PRO A 872 -14.87 20.79 -2.39
N ILE A 873 -15.62 19.70 -2.55
CA ILE A 873 -15.40 18.43 -1.85
C ILE A 873 -15.02 17.37 -2.88
N ILE A 874 -13.82 16.81 -2.79
CA ILE A 874 -13.32 15.76 -3.70
C ILE A 874 -13.39 14.43 -2.97
N HIS A 875 -14.09 13.46 -3.55
CA HIS A 875 -14.35 12.17 -2.92
C HIS A 875 -13.11 11.28 -2.85
N ARG A 876 -12.32 11.26 -3.94
CA ARG A 876 -11.07 10.50 -4.13
C ARG A 876 -11.21 8.98 -4.20
N ASP A 877 -12.42 8.45 -4.09
CA ASP A 877 -12.66 7.01 -4.11
C ASP A 877 -13.99 6.65 -4.79
N ILE A 878 -14.19 7.18 -6.00
CA ILE A 878 -15.37 6.85 -6.81
C ILE A 878 -15.13 5.52 -7.52
N SER A 879 -15.89 4.49 -7.12
CA SER A 879 -15.85 3.14 -7.67
C SER A 879 -17.25 2.50 -7.58
N SER A 880 -17.49 1.41 -8.32
CA SER A 880 -18.78 0.71 -8.27
C SER A 880 -19.11 0.11 -6.89
N SER A 881 -18.10 -0.12 -6.05
CA SER A 881 -18.27 -0.54 -4.65
C SER A 881 -18.85 0.55 -3.76
N ASN A 882 -18.57 1.82 -4.07
CA ASN A 882 -18.98 2.98 -3.28
C ASN A 882 -20.24 3.67 -3.82
N ILE A 883 -20.82 3.17 -4.92
CA ILE A 883 -22.14 3.58 -5.42
C ILE A 883 -23.20 2.61 -4.90
N LEU A 884 -24.07 3.08 -4.02
CA LEU A 884 -25.18 2.30 -3.48
C LEU A 884 -26.48 2.59 -4.24
N LEU A 885 -27.38 1.60 -4.28
CA LEU A 885 -28.65 1.70 -4.99
C LEU A 885 -29.84 1.54 -4.04
N ASP A 886 -30.82 2.44 -4.16
CA ASP A 886 -32.08 2.34 -3.43
C ASP A 886 -33.04 1.33 -4.09
N SER A 887 -34.20 1.13 -3.46
CA SER A 887 -35.26 0.26 -4.00
C SER A 887 -35.74 0.64 -5.41
N GLN A 888 -35.56 1.88 -5.86
CA GLN A 888 -35.87 2.41 -7.19
C GLN A 888 -34.66 2.41 -8.16
N PHE A 889 -33.53 1.80 -7.77
CA PHE A 889 -32.27 1.79 -8.54
C PHE A 889 -31.66 3.18 -8.79
N GLN A 890 -31.93 4.16 -7.90
CA GLN A 890 -31.24 5.44 -7.93
C GLN A 890 -29.89 5.37 -7.24
N ALA A 891 -28.88 5.98 -7.86
CA ALA A 891 -27.51 5.99 -7.38
C ALA A 891 -27.31 6.95 -6.21
N HIS A 892 -26.63 6.47 -5.18
CA HIS A 892 -26.20 7.25 -4.02
C HIS A 892 -24.70 7.04 -3.78
N VAL A 893 -23.93 8.13 -3.81
CA VAL A 893 -22.49 8.11 -3.51
C VAL A 893 -22.28 7.92 -2.00
N SER A 894 -21.37 7.03 -1.62
CA SER A 894 -21.10 6.62 -0.24
C SER A 894 -19.59 6.48 0.04
N ASP A 895 -19.22 6.30 1.31
CA ASP A 895 -17.85 6.15 1.80
C ASP A 895 -16.96 7.40 1.63
N PHE A 896 -17.22 8.41 2.45
CA PHE A 896 -16.46 9.67 2.44
C PHE A 896 -15.21 9.65 3.33
N GLY A 897 -14.74 8.48 3.77
CA GLY A 897 -13.57 8.36 4.66
C GLY A 897 -12.28 8.94 4.07
N THR A 898 -12.14 8.89 2.75
CA THR A 898 -11.00 9.44 2.00
C THR A 898 -11.23 10.84 1.46
N ALA A 899 -12.46 11.36 1.57
CA ALA A 899 -12.86 12.61 0.94
C ALA A 899 -12.06 13.80 1.50
N LYS A 900 -11.78 14.76 0.62
CA LYS A 900 -11.01 15.96 0.93
C LYS A 900 -11.78 17.19 0.53
N ILE A 901 -11.99 18.08 1.49
CA ILE A 901 -12.53 19.41 1.25
C ILE A 901 -11.37 20.30 0.77
N LEU A 902 -11.38 20.70 -0.51
CA LEU A 902 -10.41 21.61 -1.09
C LEU A 902 -10.74 23.03 -0.65
N LYS A 903 -10.29 23.36 0.55
CA LYS A 903 -10.24 24.76 0.94
C LYS A 903 -9.20 25.43 0.03
N PRO A 904 -9.40 26.68 -0.44
CA PRO A 904 -8.40 27.43 -1.24
C PRO A 904 -7.05 27.65 -0.54
N ASP A 905 -6.95 27.03 0.62
CA ASP A 905 -6.31 27.43 1.83
C ASP A 905 -5.47 26.25 2.31
N SER A 906 -6.01 25.04 2.37
CA SER A 906 -5.23 23.85 2.69
C SER A 906 -4.30 23.40 1.56
N SER A 907 -3.21 22.72 1.90
CA SER A 907 -2.42 21.95 0.94
C SER A 907 -3.33 20.99 0.19
N ASN A 908 -3.25 20.95 -1.13
CA ASN A 908 -3.97 19.98 -1.94
C ASN A 908 -3.32 18.58 -1.92
N TRP A 909 -2.18 18.42 -1.24
CA TRP A 909 -1.44 17.16 -1.17
C TRP A 909 -1.96 16.23 -0.07
N THR A 910 -1.98 14.92 -0.31
CA THR A 910 -2.38 13.90 0.69
C THR A 910 -1.68 12.58 0.44
N SER A 911 -1.61 11.73 1.48
CA SER A 911 -1.32 10.30 1.29
C SER A 911 -2.25 9.70 0.23
N PHE A 912 -1.71 8.77 -0.57
CA PHE A 912 -2.47 8.03 -1.56
C PHE A 912 -3.73 7.39 -0.93
N ALA A 913 -4.88 7.55 -1.58
CA ALA A 913 -6.13 6.93 -1.21
C ALA A 913 -7.02 6.80 -2.46
N GLY A 914 -7.75 5.70 -2.57
CA GLY A 914 -8.64 5.39 -3.69
C GLY A 914 -8.53 3.93 -4.14
N THR A 915 -9.56 3.44 -4.82
CA THR A 915 -9.67 2.05 -5.29
C THR A 915 -8.80 1.80 -6.53
N TYR A 916 -7.90 0.80 -6.46
CA TYR A 916 -7.08 0.39 -7.60
C TYR A 916 -7.94 0.09 -8.84
N GLY A 917 -7.51 0.59 -10.01
CA GLY A 917 -8.26 0.50 -11.26
C GLY A 917 -9.12 1.72 -11.59
N TYR A 918 -9.47 2.55 -10.59
CA TYR A 918 -10.25 3.79 -10.76
C TYR A 918 -9.42 5.06 -10.55
N VAL A 919 -8.30 4.95 -9.83
CA VAL A 919 -7.47 6.11 -9.45
C VAL A 919 -6.80 6.76 -10.66
N ALA A 920 -6.89 8.09 -10.72
CA ALA A 920 -6.24 8.89 -11.75
C ALA A 920 -4.71 8.72 -11.72
N PRO A 921 -4.03 8.53 -12.88
CA PRO A 921 -2.60 8.27 -12.93
C PRO A 921 -1.75 9.36 -12.25
N GLU A 922 -2.12 10.63 -12.40
CA GLU A 922 -1.38 11.73 -11.78
C GLU A 922 -1.46 11.72 -10.25
N LEU A 923 -2.53 11.18 -9.65
CA LEU A 923 -2.65 11.11 -8.20
C LEU A 923 -1.66 10.10 -7.60
N ALA A 924 -1.31 9.05 -8.34
CA ALA A 924 -0.35 8.03 -7.94
C ALA A 924 1.10 8.56 -7.84
N TYR A 925 1.50 9.48 -8.73
CA TYR A 925 2.86 10.02 -8.76
C TYR A 925 2.98 11.41 -8.12
N THR A 926 1.92 12.22 -8.16
CA THR A 926 1.96 13.60 -7.65
C THR A 926 1.30 13.76 -6.30
N MET A 927 0.48 12.84 -5.79
CA MET A 927 -0.23 13.02 -4.49
C MET A 927 -1.07 14.32 -4.35
N LYS A 928 -1.21 15.12 -5.41
CA LYS A 928 -1.95 16.39 -5.44
C LYS A 928 -3.40 16.12 -5.84
N VAL A 929 -4.32 16.43 -4.94
CA VAL A 929 -5.76 16.24 -5.15
C VAL A 929 -6.34 17.43 -5.89
N THR A 930 -7.09 17.16 -6.96
CA THR A 930 -7.92 18.13 -7.67
C THR A 930 -9.26 17.48 -8.00
N GLU A 931 -10.27 18.26 -8.38
CA GLU A 931 -11.54 17.72 -8.92
C GLU A 931 -11.34 16.75 -10.09
N LYS A 932 -10.23 16.89 -10.84
CA LYS A 932 -9.93 16.06 -12.01
C LYS A 932 -9.64 14.60 -11.66
N CYS A 933 -9.32 14.30 -10.40
CA CYS A 933 -9.14 12.93 -9.91
C CYS A 933 -10.47 12.17 -9.88
N ASP A 934 -11.53 12.82 -9.37
CA ASP A 934 -12.89 12.28 -9.36
C ASP A 934 -13.47 12.21 -10.79
N VAL A 935 -13.14 13.19 -11.65
CA VAL A 935 -13.54 13.17 -13.07
C VAL A 935 -12.99 11.93 -13.78
N TYR A 936 -11.71 11.59 -13.57
CA TYR A 936 -11.13 10.38 -14.15
C TYR A 936 -11.82 9.12 -13.63
N SER A 937 -12.01 9.04 -12.31
CA SER A 937 -12.68 7.92 -11.65
C SER A 937 -14.12 7.73 -12.17
N PHE A 938 -14.83 8.84 -12.41
CA PHE A 938 -16.15 8.85 -13.05
C PHE A 938 -16.09 8.33 -14.49
N GLY A 939 -15.06 8.66 -15.26
CA GLY A 939 -14.85 8.12 -16.61
C GLY A 939 -14.73 6.60 -16.63
N VAL A 940 -13.94 6.03 -15.69
CA VAL A 940 -13.81 4.57 -15.52
C VAL A 940 -15.16 3.94 -15.16
N LEU A 941 -15.84 4.51 -14.16
CA LEU A 941 -17.13 4.03 -13.66
C LEU A 941 -18.24 4.11 -14.73
N ALA A 942 -18.29 5.16 -15.53
CA ALA A 942 -19.29 5.32 -16.59
C ALA A 942 -19.15 4.24 -17.67
N ILE A 943 -17.91 3.90 -18.06
CA ILE A 943 -17.64 2.79 -18.98
C ILE A 943 -17.98 1.45 -18.33
N GLU A 944 -17.61 1.24 -17.07
CA GLU A 944 -17.98 0.05 -16.31
C GLU A 944 -19.49 -0.18 -16.28
N ILE A 945 -20.28 0.87 -16.05
CA ILE A 945 -21.75 0.79 -16.02
C ILE A 945 -22.30 0.38 -17.40
N ILE A 946 -21.82 0.99 -18.48
CA ILE A 946 -22.30 0.68 -19.84
C ILE A 946 -21.88 -0.73 -20.27
N LYS A 947 -20.66 -1.12 -19.93
CA LYS A 947 -20.09 -2.44 -20.25
C LYS A 947 -20.60 -3.55 -19.34
N GLY A 948 -21.07 -3.18 -18.15
CA GLY A 948 -21.52 -4.09 -17.10
C GLY A 948 -20.41 -4.84 -16.37
N LYS A 949 -19.14 -4.50 -16.64
CA LYS A 949 -17.96 -5.06 -15.97
C LYS A 949 -16.82 -4.05 -16.03
N HIS A 950 -15.87 -4.15 -15.10
CA HIS A 950 -14.75 -3.22 -15.01
C HIS A 950 -13.96 -3.18 -16.34
N PRO A 951 -13.61 -1.99 -16.85
CA PRO A 951 -13.03 -1.87 -18.19
C PRO A 951 -11.57 -2.36 -18.28
N GLY A 952 -10.78 -2.35 -17.22
CA GLY A 952 -9.42 -2.95 -17.20
C GLY A 952 -8.53 -2.54 -18.39
N ASP A 953 -7.93 -3.52 -19.07
CA ASP A 953 -7.07 -3.35 -20.26
C ASP A 953 -7.73 -2.65 -21.44
N PHE A 954 -9.07 -2.59 -21.46
CA PHE A 954 -9.83 -1.86 -22.48
C PHE A 954 -9.43 -0.38 -22.49
N ILE A 955 -9.22 0.24 -21.32
CA ILE A 955 -8.78 1.64 -21.22
C ILE A 955 -7.38 1.81 -21.83
N SER A 956 -6.46 0.90 -21.52
CA SER A 956 -5.09 0.91 -22.06
C SER A 956 -5.07 0.76 -23.59
N SER A 957 -5.93 -0.09 -24.15
CA SER A 957 -6.05 -0.30 -25.60
C SER A 957 -6.64 0.91 -26.34
N LEU A 958 -7.55 1.63 -25.67
CA LEU A 958 -8.26 2.78 -26.23
C LEU A 958 -7.44 4.07 -26.16
N LEU A 959 -6.56 4.18 -25.17
CA LEU A 959 -5.59 5.28 -25.04
C LEU A 959 -4.36 5.07 -25.95
N ALA A 960 -4.00 3.82 -26.25
CA ALA A 960 -2.86 3.49 -27.13
C ALA A 960 -3.15 3.69 -28.63
N THR A 961 -4.42 3.76 -29.03
CA THR A 961 -4.81 4.01 -30.41
C THR A 961 -4.97 5.52 -30.65
N SER A 962 -4.01 6.12 -31.36
CA SER A 962 -4.14 7.45 -31.95
C SER A 962 -5.14 7.46 -33.14
N ALA A 963 -6.27 6.77 -33.00
CA ALA A 963 -7.34 6.72 -33.98
C ALA A 963 -8.56 7.42 -33.39
N LYS A 964 -8.62 8.73 -33.64
CA LYS A 964 -9.76 9.58 -33.31
C LYS A 964 -11.03 9.25 -34.10
N GLU A 965 -11.05 8.19 -34.90
CA GLU A 965 -12.20 7.81 -35.73
C GLU A 965 -12.29 6.28 -35.82
N ASN A 966 -13.46 5.73 -35.46
CA ASN A 966 -13.92 4.34 -35.70
C ASN A 966 -13.53 3.19 -34.75
N THR A 967 -13.39 3.39 -33.43
CA THR A 967 -13.85 2.31 -32.52
C THR A 967 -15.37 2.30 -32.60
N GLN A 968 -15.99 1.22 -33.11
CA GLN A 968 -17.44 1.12 -33.08
C GLN A 968 -17.87 1.11 -31.61
N VAL A 969 -18.47 2.22 -31.14
CA VAL A 969 -18.96 2.41 -29.75
C VAL A 969 -19.82 1.24 -29.26
N LYS A 970 -20.37 0.44 -30.18
CA LYS A 970 -21.13 -0.80 -29.94
C LYS A 970 -20.36 -1.88 -29.16
N ASP A 971 -19.02 -1.93 -29.25
CA ASP A 971 -18.20 -2.94 -28.55
C ASP A 971 -18.07 -2.67 -27.04
N VAL A 972 -18.52 -1.50 -26.59
CA VAL A 972 -18.55 -1.12 -25.16
C VAL A 972 -19.80 -1.66 -24.47
N TRP A 973 -20.79 -2.15 -25.21
CA TRP A 973 -22.13 -2.37 -24.67
C TRP A 973 -22.18 -3.72 -23.97
N ASP A 974 -22.80 -3.76 -22.79
CA ASP A 974 -23.10 -4.98 -22.09
C ASP A 974 -23.95 -5.93 -22.95
N GLN A 975 -23.34 -7.04 -23.37
CA GLN A 975 -23.96 -8.05 -24.23
C GLN A 975 -25.12 -8.79 -23.55
N ARG A 976 -25.29 -8.64 -22.23
CA ARG A 976 -26.40 -9.25 -21.47
C ARG A 976 -27.72 -8.52 -21.71
N LEU A 977 -27.70 -7.29 -22.23
CA LEU A 977 -28.88 -6.48 -22.49
C LEU A 977 -29.28 -6.52 -23.98
N PRO A 978 -30.57 -6.39 -24.31
CA PRO A 978 -31.01 -6.24 -25.69
C PRO A 978 -30.43 -4.97 -26.30
N PHE A 979 -30.32 -4.93 -27.64
CA PHE A 979 -29.83 -3.75 -28.34
C PHE A 979 -30.74 -2.54 -28.01
N PRO A 980 -30.19 -1.40 -27.57
CA PRO A 980 -30.95 -0.20 -27.23
C PRO A 980 -31.66 0.39 -28.46
N THR A 981 -32.74 1.10 -28.17
CA THR A 981 -33.44 1.91 -29.18
C THR A 981 -32.56 3.05 -29.66
N LEU A 982 -32.86 3.62 -30.84
CA LEU A 982 -32.05 4.69 -31.45
C LEU A 982 -31.83 5.90 -30.50
N GLN A 983 -32.85 6.24 -29.71
CA GLN A 983 -32.78 7.31 -28.72
C GLN A 983 -31.78 6.98 -27.61
N VAL A 984 -31.90 5.79 -27.02
CA VAL A 984 -31.02 5.31 -25.94
C VAL A 984 -29.59 5.10 -26.44
N GLU A 985 -29.42 4.60 -27.68
CA GLU A 985 -28.12 4.46 -28.35
C GLU A 985 -27.39 5.81 -28.46
N ASN A 986 -28.10 6.89 -28.80
CA ASN A 986 -27.50 8.22 -28.91
C ASN A 986 -27.06 8.77 -27.54
N GLU A 987 -27.86 8.54 -26.49
CA GLU A 987 -27.47 8.89 -25.12
C GLU A 987 -26.25 8.09 -24.64
N LEU A 988 -26.20 6.78 -24.93
CA LEU A 988 -25.06 5.92 -24.60
C LEU A 988 -23.78 6.37 -25.33
N LYS A 989 -23.87 6.69 -26.63
CA LYS A 989 -22.73 7.24 -27.39
C LYS A 989 -22.22 8.54 -26.78
N THR A 990 -23.13 9.40 -26.34
CA THR A 990 -22.79 10.68 -25.69
C THR A 990 -22.05 10.44 -24.38
N ILE A 991 -22.52 9.52 -23.52
CA ILE A 991 -21.84 9.18 -22.27
C ILE A 991 -20.48 8.55 -22.51
N VAL A 992 -20.36 7.61 -23.46
CA VAL A 992 -19.07 7.01 -23.80
C VAL A 992 -18.09 8.09 -24.23
N LYS A 993 -18.51 9.00 -25.12
CA LYS A 993 -17.66 10.13 -25.55
C LYS A 993 -17.20 10.99 -24.35
N LEU A 994 -18.12 11.39 -23.49
CA LEU A 994 -17.80 12.17 -22.28
C LEU A 994 -16.86 11.40 -21.34
N ALA A 995 -17.07 10.10 -21.16
CA ALA A 995 -16.21 9.25 -20.34
C ALA A 995 -14.79 9.16 -20.90
N LEU A 996 -14.62 9.11 -22.23
CA LEU A 996 -13.30 9.15 -22.86
C LEU A 996 -12.60 10.50 -22.68
N GLU A 997 -13.35 11.60 -22.74
CA GLU A 997 -12.81 12.92 -22.42
C GLU A 997 -12.36 13.00 -20.94
N CYS A 998 -13.06 12.32 -20.03
CA CYS A 998 -12.68 12.20 -18.62
C CYS A 998 -11.38 11.39 -18.41
N LEU A 999 -11.08 10.43 -19.29
CA LEU A 999 -9.90 9.56 -19.20
C LEU A 999 -8.65 10.16 -19.84
N ASN A 1000 -8.68 11.44 -20.24
CA ASN A 1000 -7.52 12.11 -20.84
C ASN A 1000 -6.31 12.06 -19.89
N VAL A 1001 -5.13 11.76 -20.44
CA VAL A 1001 -3.86 11.69 -19.69
C VAL A 1001 -3.51 13.05 -19.08
N ASN A 1002 -3.84 14.16 -19.75
CA ASN A 1002 -3.67 15.50 -19.21
C ASN A 1002 -4.89 15.91 -18.36
N PRO A 1003 -4.75 16.10 -17.03
CA PRO A 1003 -5.88 16.46 -16.16
C PRO A 1003 -6.55 17.78 -16.55
N GLN A 1004 -5.81 18.74 -17.09
CA GLN A 1004 -6.33 20.04 -17.52
C GLN A 1004 -7.23 19.94 -18.76
N SER A 1005 -7.07 18.88 -19.55
CA SER A 1005 -7.88 18.62 -20.75
C SER A 1005 -9.17 17.85 -20.47
N ARG A 1006 -9.36 17.35 -19.24
CA ARG A 1006 -10.60 16.68 -18.83
C ARG A 1006 -11.69 17.74 -18.60
N PRO A 1007 -12.96 17.48 -18.93
CA PRO A 1007 -14.07 18.39 -18.60
C PRO A 1007 -14.26 18.52 -17.08
N THR A 1008 -15.04 19.50 -16.63
CA THR A 1008 -15.47 19.56 -15.22
C THR A 1008 -16.75 18.75 -15.03
N MET A 1009 -17.03 18.30 -13.79
CA MET A 1009 -18.29 17.61 -13.51
C MET A 1009 -19.53 18.49 -13.75
N HIS A 1010 -19.39 19.82 -13.66
CA HIS A 1010 -20.43 20.76 -14.06
C HIS A 1010 -20.74 20.66 -15.56
N MET A 1011 -19.72 20.70 -16.43
CA MET A 1011 -19.89 20.55 -17.88
C MET A 1011 -20.52 19.19 -18.23
N ILE A 1012 -20.06 18.11 -17.58
CA ILE A 1012 -20.61 16.76 -17.79
C ILE A 1012 -22.09 16.73 -17.37
N SER A 1013 -22.42 17.26 -16.19
CA SER A 1013 -23.80 17.28 -15.69
C SER A 1013 -24.74 18.07 -16.60
N GLN A 1014 -24.28 19.20 -17.15
CA GLN A 1014 -25.03 20.00 -18.12
C GLN A 1014 -25.24 19.22 -19.43
N ALA A 1015 -24.19 18.62 -19.99
CA ALA A 1015 -24.28 17.82 -21.22
C ALA A 1015 -25.24 16.61 -21.08
N LEU A 1016 -25.30 16.02 -19.89
CA LEU A 1016 -26.24 14.93 -19.60
C LEU A 1016 -27.68 15.42 -19.34
N SER A 1017 -27.87 16.70 -19.04
CA SER A 1017 -29.19 17.32 -18.80
C SER A 1017 -29.83 17.89 -20.08
N THR A 1018 -29.06 18.36 -21.06
CA THR A 1018 -29.57 18.96 -22.30
C THR A 1018 -30.24 17.96 -23.24
N ASN A 1019 -29.98 16.66 -23.08
CA ASN A 1019 -30.69 15.59 -23.79
C ASN A 1019 -32.14 15.36 -23.29
N ILE A 1020 -32.65 16.16 -22.34
CA ILE A 1020 -34.04 16.12 -21.84
C ILE A 1020 -34.99 16.95 -22.74
N ALA A 1021 -34.49 17.75 -23.69
CA ALA A 1021 -35.32 18.64 -24.51
C ALA A 1021 -35.96 18.00 -25.77
N HIS A 1022 -35.76 16.70 -25.99
CA HIS A 1022 -36.45 15.94 -27.06
C HIS A 1022 -37.08 14.67 -26.49
N SER A 1023 -38.05 14.85 -25.60
CA SER A 1023 -39.08 13.86 -25.26
C SER A 1023 -40.42 14.31 -25.80
#